data_AF-A0A8S9KAQ6-F1
#
_entry.id   AF-A0A8S9KAQ6-F1
#
_cell.length_a   1.000
_cell.length_b   1.000
_cell.length_c   1.000
_cell.angle_alpha   90.00
_cell.angle_beta   90.00
_cell.angle_gamma   90.00
#
_symmetry.space_group_name_H-M   'P 1'
#
loop_
_entity.id
_entity.type
_entity.pdbx_description
1 polymer ?
#
loop_
_entity_poly.entity_id
_entity_poly.type
_entity_poly.pdbx_seq_one_letter_code
_entity_poly.pdbx_strand_id
1 'polypeptide(L)'
;DSNVTEHIPLLTSQEVNHQNYHEAVPKWPWLVYLAGAMGCLICSSVSHLLACHSKRYNLFFWRLDYAGISLMIVSSFFAPIYYAFSCHPNFRFLYLSSISILGLLAIITLLAPALSAPRFRPFRAYLFLAMGFCSVVPASHVLCLYWGHPNVLFALACELATGLSYAVGAVFYVSRVPERWKPGAFDIAGHSHQIFHVFVVLGALVHCVATLVIKPTTVHFHGNLIESFESHDSFAGDIKGAAFTENPVERNELSATRRLFTQDPPWISALFLKGLTKMVVKIERKDIDKRKFDSLRRRQVKEETEAWERMVDEYRDLEKEMCEKSLAPNLPYVKHTFLGWFQPLKEVIEREQRLQKNKSKKVRAAYAPHIELLPADKMAVIVMHKMMGLVMSGHEDGCIQVVQAAVSIGIAIEHEVRIHNFLKRSRKNNAGDSQEELKDKQLLRKRVNSLIRRKRIIDALKVVKSEGIKPWGRATQAKLGSRLLELLIETAYVQPPLTQSGDSIPEFRPAFRHKFKTVTKYPGSKLVRRYGVIECDSLLLAGLDKSAKHMLIPYVPMLVPPKRWRGYDKGGYLFLPSYIMRTHGSKKQQDALKDISSKTAHRVFEALDTLGNTKWRVNRKILDVVERLWADGGNIAGLVNREDVPIPEKPSSEDPEEIQSWKWSVRKAKKTNRERHSLRCDVELKLSVARKMKDEEGFYYPHNLDFRGRAYPMHPHLNHLSSDLCRGTLEFAEGRPLGKSGLYWLKIHFANLYAGGVEKLSHEGRLAFVENHLDDIMDSAENAIHGRRWWLKAEDPFQCLAACVVLAQALKSPSPYSVISHLPIHQDGSCNGLQHYAALGRDSVGSLVNIYNLPFCLVQSHMQSHIYL
;
A
#
# COMPACT_ATOMS: atom_id res chain seq x y z
N ASP A 1 -0.65 -105.65 4.97
CA ASP A 1 -0.05 -104.84 6.05
C ASP A 1 -0.61 -103.42 6.03
N SER A 2 -0.95 -102.93 7.23
CA SER A 2 -1.47 -101.60 7.59
C SER A 2 -0.91 -100.41 6.78
N ASN A 3 -1.59 -99.27 6.53
CA ASN A 3 -2.93 -98.74 6.87
C ASN A 3 -3.11 -97.42 6.05
N VAL A 4 -4.30 -96.88 5.72
CA VAL A 4 -5.71 -97.35 5.78
C VAL A 4 -6.53 -96.57 4.71
N THR A 5 -7.85 -96.79 4.61
CA THR A 5 -8.82 -96.02 3.80
C THR A 5 -8.99 -94.55 4.29
N GLU A 6 -9.61 -93.55 3.63
CA GLU A 6 -10.89 -93.55 2.88
C GLU A 6 -11.18 -92.16 2.22
N HIS A 7 -12.25 -92.11 1.39
CA HIS A 7 -13.11 -90.97 1.02
C HIS A 7 -12.63 -89.71 0.25
N ILE A 8 -13.23 -89.58 -0.95
CA ILE A 8 -13.57 -88.32 -1.65
C ILE A 8 -14.71 -87.60 -0.91
N PRO A 9 -14.74 -86.25 -0.90
CA PRO A 9 -16.01 -85.53 -1.01
C PRO A 9 -16.07 -84.53 -2.17
N LEU A 10 -17.28 -84.34 -2.70
CA LEU A 10 -17.65 -83.41 -3.77
C LEU A 10 -17.70 -81.94 -3.30
N LEU A 11 -17.52 -81.03 -4.27
CA LEU A 11 -18.14 -79.69 -4.39
C LEU A 11 -18.16 -78.76 -3.16
N THR A 12 -17.50 -77.61 -3.32
CA THR A 12 -18.27 -76.34 -3.32
C THR A 12 -17.53 -75.26 -4.12
N SER A 13 -18.27 -74.59 -5.01
CA SER A 13 -17.79 -73.45 -5.78
C SER A 13 -17.68 -72.20 -4.90
N GLN A 14 -16.52 -71.55 -4.89
CA GLN A 14 -16.43 -70.14 -4.53
C GLN A 14 -15.62 -69.39 -5.59
N GLU A 15 -16.18 -68.30 -6.08
CA GLU A 15 -15.67 -67.49 -7.18
C GLU A 15 -14.32 -66.86 -6.80
N VAL A 16 -13.23 -67.32 -7.43
CA VAL A 16 -11.96 -66.59 -7.36
C VAL A 16 -12.07 -65.37 -8.26
N ASN A 17 -12.38 -64.25 -7.61
CA ASN A 17 -12.64 -62.95 -8.21
C ASN A 17 -11.44 -62.50 -9.08
N HIS A 18 -11.63 -62.43 -10.41
CA HIS A 18 -10.61 -62.00 -11.38
C HIS A 18 -10.41 -60.46 -11.36
N GLN A 19 -10.29 -59.88 -10.16
CA GLN A 19 -10.08 -58.44 -9.92
C GLN A 19 -9.21 -58.24 -8.67
N ASN A 20 -7.87 -58.21 -8.84
CA ASN A 20 -6.91 -57.34 -8.11
C ASN A 20 -5.44 -57.77 -8.32
N TYR A 21 -4.87 -57.53 -9.52
CA TYR A 21 -3.41 -57.49 -9.72
C TYR A 21 -2.99 -56.30 -10.59
N HIS A 22 -3.23 -55.09 -10.08
CA HIS A 22 -2.49 -53.90 -10.51
C HIS A 22 -1.49 -53.52 -9.42
N GLU A 23 -0.27 -54.05 -9.50
CA GLU A 23 0.82 -53.59 -8.63
C GLU A 23 1.07 -52.09 -8.83
N ALA A 24 0.99 -51.32 -7.74
CA ALA A 24 1.14 -49.88 -7.80
C ALA A 24 2.62 -49.49 -8.01
N VAL A 25 2.99 -49.14 -9.26
CA VAL A 25 4.35 -48.74 -9.65
C VAL A 25 5.01 -47.81 -8.60
N PRO A 26 6.13 -48.22 -7.97
CA PRO A 26 6.75 -47.47 -6.88
C PRO A 26 7.09 -46.03 -7.26
N LYS A 27 6.53 -45.05 -6.52
CA LYS A 27 6.66 -43.62 -6.84
C LYS A 27 7.95 -42.99 -6.30
N TRP A 28 8.66 -43.67 -5.42
CA TRP A 28 9.85 -43.12 -4.73
C TRP A 28 11.02 -42.72 -5.65
N PRO A 29 11.34 -43.39 -6.78
CA PRO A 29 12.47 -42.98 -7.63
C PRO A 29 12.25 -41.61 -8.27
N TRP A 30 10.99 -41.32 -8.61
CA TRP A 30 10.58 -40.02 -9.16
C TRP A 30 10.57 -38.92 -8.08
N LEU A 31 10.26 -39.27 -6.82
CA LEU A 31 10.42 -38.33 -5.69
C LEU A 31 11.89 -38.02 -5.40
N VAL A 32 12.81 -38.98 -5.57
CA VAL A 32 14.27 -38.74 -5.46
C VAL A 32 14.73 -37.74 -6.52
N TYR A 33 14.31 -37.90 -7.77
CA TYR A 33 14.58 -36.92 -8.84
C TYR A 33 14.06 -35.52 -8.48
N LEU A 34 12.78 -35.40 -8.09
CA LEU A 34 12.21 -34.10 -7.72
C LEU A 34 12.94 -33.46 -6.52
N ALA A 35 13.28 -34.23 -5.50
CA ALA A 35 14.01 -33.74 -4.34
C ALA A 35 15.41 -33.21 -4.72
N GLY A 36 16.12 -33.91 -5.60
CA GLY A 36 17.43 -33.46 -6.08
C GLY A 36 17.35 -32.22 -6.98
N ALA A 37 16.36 -32.16 -7.88
CA ALA A 37 16.11 -30.98 -8.72
C ALA A 37 15.73 -29.74 -7.89
N MET A 38 14.82 -29.90 -6.91
CA MET A 38 14.48 -28.83 -5.96
C MET A 38 15.67 -28.44 -5.10
N GLY A 39 16.45 -29.40 -4.62
CA GLY A 39 17.68 -29.18 -3.85
C GLY A 39 18.69 -28.33 -4.63
N CYS A 40 18.95 -28.66 -5.89
CA CYS A 40 19.82 -27.89 -6.78
C CYS A 40 19.36 -26.43 -6.92
N LEU A 41 18.07 -26.19 -7.17
CA LEU A 41 17.52 -24.84 -7.30
C LEU A 41 17.56 -24.05 -5.99
N ILE A 42 17.35 -24.71 -4.85
CA ILE A 42 17.48 -24.10 -3.51
C ILE A 42 18.94 -23.73 -3.23
N CYS A 43 19.88 -24.65 -3.43
CA CYS A 43 21.32 -24.39 -3.29
C CYS A 43 21.74 -23.19 -4.13
N SER A 44 21.35 -23.15 -5.41
CA SER A 44 21.68 -22.03 -6.29
C SER A 44 21.05 -20.71 -5.86
N SER A 45 19.77 -20.71 -5.46
CA SER A 45 19.07 -19.51 -4.99
C SER A 45 19.68 -18.94 -3.70
N VAL A 46 19.98 -19.80 -2.73
CA VAL A 46 20.63 -19.43 -1.47
C VAL A 46 22.04 -18.88 -1.74
N SER A 47 22.79 -19.52 -2.63
CA SER A 47 24.14 -19.10 -2.96
C SER A 47 24.18 -17.76 -3.68
N HIS A 48 23.33 -17.54 -4.68
CA HIS A 48 23.21 -16.24 -5.34
C HIS A 48 22.73 -15.12 -4.41
N LEU A 49 21.91 -15.43 -3.40
CA LEU A 49 21.43 -14.46 -2.41
C LEU A 49 22.49 -14.09 -1.37
N LEU A 50 23.29 -15.05 -0.88
CA LEU A 50 24.17 -14.88 0.27
C LEU A 50 25.67 -14.74 -0.07
N ALA A 51 26.08 -15.02 -1.32
CA ALA A 51 27.49 -14.95 -1.72
C ALA A 51 28.10 -13.53 -1.65
N CYS A 52 27.31 -12.47 -1.51
CA CYS A 52 27.80 -11.09 -1.36
C CYS A 52 28.25 -10.73 0.07
N HIS A 53 27.99 -11.57 1.08
CA HIS A 53 28.18 -11.21 2.49
C HIS A 53 29.65 -11.08 2.94
N SER A 54 30.52 -12.02 2.57
CA SER A 54 31.97 -11.92 2.83
C SER A 54 32.78 -12.87 1.94
N LYS A 55 34.10 -12.66 1.81
CA LYS A 55 34.98 -13.55 1.03
C LYS A 55 34.94 -15.02 1.49
N ARG A 56 34.74 -15.29 2.78
CA ARG A 56 34.61 -16.66 3.32
C ARG A 56 33.26 -17.27 2.93
N TYR A 57 32.17 -16.53 3.11
CA TYR A 57 30.83 -16.99 2.73
C TYR A 57 30.67 -17.15 1.21
N ASN A 58 31.22 -16.23 0.41
CA ASN A 58 31.27 -16.33 -1.04
C ASN A 58 31.85 -17.68 -1.50
N LEU A 59 33.03 -18.05 -0.99
CA LEU A 59 33.67 -19.34 -1.32
C LEU A 59 32.86 -20.55 -0.86
N PHE A 60 32.20 -20.49 0.29
CA PHE A 60 31.33 -21.55 0.79
C PHE A 60 30.08 -21.72 -0.08
N PHE A 61 29.36 -20.63 -0.37
CA PHE A 61 28.13 -20.66 -1.14
C PHE A 61 28.35 -21.08 -2.60
N TRP A 62 29.42 -20.61 -3.27
CA TRP A 62 29.72 -21.12 -4.61
C TRP A 62 30.05 -22.62 -4.63
N ARG A 63 30.62 -23.19 -3.56
CA ARG A 63 30.80 -24.66 -3.45
C ARG A 63 29.47 -25.39 -3.27
N LEU A 64 28.55 -24.82 -2.48
CA LEU A 64 27.20 -25.37 -2.28
C LEU A 64 26.39 -25.40 -3.59
N ASP A 65 26.54 -24.38 -4.43
CA ASP A 65 25.94 -24.30 -5.77
C ASP A 65 26.47 -25.43 -6.68
N TYR A 66 27.80 -25.63 -6.74
CA TYR A 66 28.40 -26.75 -7.48
C TYR A 66 27.99 -28.13 -6.95
N ALA A 67 27.84 -28.30 -5.63
CA ALA A 67 27.35 -29.54 -5.03
C ALA A 67 25.88 -29.82 -5.39
N GLY A 68 25.05 -28.77 -5.51
CA GLY A 68 23.68 -28.87 -6.00
C GLY A 68 23.58 -29.43 -7.42
N ILE A 69 24.48 -29.04 -8.32
CA ILE A 69 24.55 -29.57 -9.69
C ILE A 69 24.84 -31.09 -9.67
N SER A 70 25.82 -31.54 -8.88
CA SER A 70 26.09 -32.98 -8.71
C SER A 70 24.88 -33.75 -8.15
N LEU A 71 24.17 -33.18 -7.17
CA LEU A 71 22.95 -33.78 -6.62
C LEU A 71 21.85 -33.93 -7.68
N MET A 72 21.69 -32.94 -8.57
CA MET A 72 20.75 -33.04 -9.69
C MET A 72 21.14 -34.17 -10.66
N ILE A 73 22.42 -34.26 -11.03
CA ILE A 73 22.92 -35.29 -11.96
C ILE A 73 22.75 -36.69 -11.37
N VAL A 74 23.03 -36.91 -10.09
CA VAL A 74 22.86 -38.23 -9.47
C VAL A 74 21.38 -38.61 -9.40
N SER A 75 20.53 -37.70 -8.93
CA SER A 75 19.11 -37.97 -8.73
C SER A 75 18.32 -38.19 -10.04
N SER A 76 18.75 -37.62 -11.17
CA SER A 76 18.12 -37.86 -12.48
C SER A 76 18.34 -39.29 -13.01
N PHE A 77 19.34 -40.03 -12.52
CA PHE A 77 19.56 -41.41 -12.95
C PHE A 77 18.61 -42.40 -12.26
N PHE A 78 18.03 -42.04 -11.10
CA PHE A 78 17.24 -42.97 -10.30
C PHE A 78 15.93 -43.40 -10.98
N ALA A 79 15.17 -42.46 -11.53
CA ALA A 79 13.88 -42.78 -12.13
C ALA A 79 13.99 -43.58 -13.46
N PRO A 80 14.78 -43.18 -14.48
CA PRO A 80 14.88 -43.94 -15.72
C PRO A 80 15.43 -45.35 -15.49
N ILE A 81 16.49 -45.51 -14.70
CA ILE A 81 17.14 -46.81 -14.47
C ILE A 81 16.23 -47.74 -13.67
N TYR A 82 15.55 -47.23 -12.63
CA TYR A 82 14.67 -48.07 -11.82
C TYR A 82 13.47 -48.62 -12.60
N TYR A 83 12.86 -47.81 -13.48
CA TYR A 83 11.73 -48.25 -14.28
C TYR A 83 12.15 -49.10 -15.49
N ALA A 84 13.21 -48.73 -16.22
CA ALA A 84 13.65 -49.46 -17.41
C ALA A 84 14.31 -50.82 -17.09
N PHE A 85 15.03 -50.93 -15.96
CA PHE A 85 15.60 -52.20 -15.47
C PHE A 85 14.75 -52.82 -14.35
N SER A 86 13.44 -52.56 -14.35
CA SER A 86 12.47 -53.15 -13.41
C SER A 86 12.56 -54.69 -13.39
N CYS A 87 12.62 -55.30 -14.58
CA CYS A 87 12.73 -56.76 -14.78
C CYS A 87 14.16 -57.32 -14.60
N HIS A 88 15.18 -56.47 -14.39
CA HIS A 88 16.59 -56.87 -14.32
C HIS A 88 17.28 -56.31 -13.06
N PRO A 89 17.05 -56.91 -11.88
CA PRO A 89 17.49 -56.35 -10.59
C PRO A 89 19.01 -56.18 -10.48
N ASN A 90 19.81 -57.07 -11.09
CA ASN A 90 21.27 -57.03 -11.04
C ASN A 90 21.82 -55.78 -11.76
N PHE A 91 21.37 -55.51 -12.98
CA PHE A 91 21.79 -54.32 -13.74
C PHE A 91 21.27 -53.03 -13.10
N ARG A 92 20.03 -53.05 -12.58
CA ARG A 92 19.46 -51.93 -11.81
C ARG A 92 20.33 -51.58 -10.60
N PHE A 93 20.74 -52.57 -9.80
CA PHE A 93 21.60 -52.34 -8.64
C PHE A 93 22.98 -51.84 -9.04
N LEU A 94 23.61 -52.47 -10.04
CA LEU A 94 24.92 -52.08 -10.55
C LEU A 94 24.95 -50.60 -10.97
N TYR A 95 24.04 -50.17 -11.86
CA TYR A 95 24.06 -48.79 -12.35
C TYR A 95 23.72 -47.76 -11.27
N LEU A 96 22.76 -48.04 -10.37
CA LEU A 96 22.39 -47.12 -9.28
C LEU A 96 23.52 -46.99 -8.25
N SER A 97 24.22 -48.06 -7.91
CA SER A 97 25.38 -48.00 -7.01
C SER A 97 26.56 -47.27 -7.65
N SER A 98 26.87 -47.53 -8.93
CA SER A 98 27.96 -46.86 -9.65
C SER A 98 27.76 -45.34 -9.75
N ILE A 99 26.57 -44.86 -10.14
CA ILE A 99 26.31 -43.41 -10.23
C ILE A 99 26.31 -42.74 -8.84
N SER A 100 25.86 -43.44 -7.80
CA SER A 100 25.86 -42.92 -6.43
C SER A 100 27.28 -42.73 -5.89
N ILE A 101 28.18 -43.69 -6.13
CA ILE A 101 29.60 -43.61 -5.76
C ILE A 101 30.30 -42.50 -6.55
N LEU A 102 30.11 -42.44 -7.88
CA LEU A 102 30.69 -41.39 -8.72
C LEU A 102 30.22 -39.99 -8.30
N GLY A 103 28.93 -39.87 -7.96
CA GLY A 103 28.32 -38.66 -7.44
C GLY A 103 28.92 -38.18 -6.12
N LEU A 104 29.11 -39.10 -5.17
CA LEU A 104 29.74 -38.78 -3.88
C LEU A 104 31.19 -38.29 -4.07
N LEU A 105 31.98 -38.96 -4.91
CA LEU A 105 33.34 -38.56 -5.26
C LEU A 105 33.38 -37.18 -5.93
N ALA A 106 32.45 -36.89 -6.83
CA ALA A 106 32.32 -35.57 -7.45
C ALA A 106 31.96 -34.47 -6.42
N ILE A 107 31.03 -34.72 -5.49
CA ILE A 107 30.69 -33.77 -4.43
C ILE A 107 31.91 -33.47 -3.54
N ILE A 108 32.63 -34.50 -3.09
CA ILE A 108 33.86 -34.34 -2.30
C ILE A 108 34.89 -33.50 -3.06
N THR A 109 35.08 -33.77 -4.36
CA THR A 109 36.01 -33.05 -5.25
C THR A 109 35.62 -31.57 -5.42
N LEU A 110 34.33 -31.25 -5.48
CA LEU A 110 33.83 -29.88 -5.69
C LEU A 110 33.84 -29.04 -4.40
N LEU A 111 33.66 -29.68 -3.24
CA LEU A 111 33.80 -29.04 -1.93
C LEU A 111 35.28 -28.72 -1.57
N ALA A 112 36.25 -29.39 -2.22
CA ALA A 112 37.67 -29.19 -1.98
C ALA A 112 38.14 -27.76 -2.31
N PRO A 113 38.75 -27.02 -1.35
CA PRO A 113 39.08 -25.60 -1.53
C PRO A 113 39.97 -25.25 -2.72
N ALA A 114 40.88 -26.14 -3.10
CA ALA A 114 41.80 -25.94 -4.22
C ALA A 114 41.08 -25.93 -5.58
N LEU A 115 40.02 -26.73 -5.74
CA LEU A 115 39.35 -26.97 -7.03
C LEU A 115 38.17 -26.02 -7.28
N SER A 116 37.70 -25.30 -6.27
CA SER A 116 36.67 -24.26 -6.43
C SER A 116 37.17 -22.97 -7.11
N ALA A 117 38.49 -22.81 -7.30
CA ALA A 117 39.09 -21.59 -7.83
C ALA A 117 38.59 -21.25 -9.26
N PRO A 118 38.59 -19.96 -9.67
CA PRO A 118 38.12 -19.55 -11.01
C PRO A 118 38.91 -20.13 -12.19
N ARG A 119 40.16 -20.56 -11.98
CA ARG A 119 40.99 -21.24 -12.98
C ARG A 119 40.48 -22.64 -13.36
N PHE A 120 39.78 -23.32 -12.45
CA PHE A 120 39.27 -24.68 -12.65
C PHE A 120 37.82 -24.73 -13.18
N ARG A 121 37.30 -23.61 -13.73
CA ARG A 121 36.01 -23.60 -14.42
C ARG A 121 35.87 -24.65 -15.55
N PRO A 122 36.83 -24.81 -16.50
CA PRO A 122 36.73 -25.85 -17.52
C PRO A 122 36.78 -27.26 -16.90
N PHE A 123 37.64 -27.49 -15.90
CA PHE A 123 37.70 -28.76 -15.18
C PHE A 123 36.34 -29.16 -14.56
N ARG A 124 35.64 -28.23 -13.89
CA ARG A 124 34.31 -28.50 -13.34
C ARG A 124 33.27 -28.77 -14.43
N ALA A 125 33.30 -28.03 -15.53
CA ALA A 125 32.41 -28.27 -16.67
C ALA A 125 32.64 -29.67 -17.28
N TYR A 126 33.89 -30.09 -17.47
CA TYR A 126 34.22 -31.43 -17.94
C TYR A 126 33.84 -32.53 -16.95
N LEU A 127 33.98 -32.31 -15.63
CA LEU A 127 33.55 -33.25 -14.60
C LEU A 127 32.03 -33.49 -14.67
N PHE A 128 31.22 -32.43 -14.75
CA PHE A 128 29.76 -32.54 -14.89
C PHE A 128 29.35 -33.20 -16.21
N LEU A 129 30.00 -32.84 -17.33
CA LEU A 129 29.75 -33.47 -18.62
C LEU A 129 30.10 -34.96 -18.60
N ALA A 130 31.24 -35.35 -18.03
CA ALA A 130 31.65 -36.75 -17.90
C ALA A 130 30.64 -37.57 -17.08
N MET A 131 30.17 -37.06 -15.93
CA MET A 131 29.09 -37.68 -15.17
C MET A 131 27.80 -37.82 -15.99
N GLY A 132 27.45 -36.82 -16.81
CA GLY A 132 26.32 -36.89 -17.74
C GLY A 132 26.50 -37.96 -18.81
N PHE A 133 27.68 -38.08 -19.41
CA PHE A 133 28.00 -39.09 -20.43
C PHE A 133 27.93 -40.53 -19.90
N CYS A 134 28.05 -40.76 -18.58
CA CYS A 134 27.80 -42.07 -17.98
C CYS A 134 26.35 -42.59 -18.23
N SER A 135 25.40 -41.73 -18.63
CA SER A 135 24.04 -42.14 -19.02
C SER A 135 23.98 -42.91 -20.35
N VAL A 136 24.98 -42.76 -21.24
CA VAL A 136 24.99 -43.40 -22.56
C VAL A 136 25.02 -44.93 -22.44
N VAL A 137 25.72 -45.46 -21.43
CA VAL A 137 25.84 -46.92 -21.20
C VAL A 137 24.49 -47.56 -20.84
N PRO A 138 23.76 -47.15 -19.77
CA PRO A 138 22.44 -47.68 -19.49
C PRO A 138 21.43 -47.35 -20.58
N ALA A 139 21.49 -46.18 -21.23
CA ALA A 139 20.59 -45.84 -22.34
C ALA A 139 20.76 -46.79 -23.54
N SER A 140 22.00 -47.12 -23.91
CA SER A 140 22.30 -48.09 -24.98
C SER A 140 21.86 -49.50 -24.60
N HIS A 141 22.04 -49.90 -23.34
CA HIS A 141 21.58 -51.20 -22.84
C HIS A 141 20.04 -51.31 -22.86
N VAL A 142 19.31 -50.27 -22.45
CA VAL A 142 17.84 -50.19 -22.59
C VAL A 142 17.39 -50.25 -24.05
N LEU A 143 18.11 -49.58 -24.95
CA LEU A 143 17.82 -49.60 -26.39
C LEU A 143 18.00 -51.01 -27.00
N CYS A 144 19.02 -51.76 -26.57
CA CYS A 144 19.22 -53.15 -26.99
C CYS A 144 18.16 -54.10 -26.42
N LEU A 145 17.70 -53.90 -25.18
CA LEU A 145 16.72 -54.76 -24.51
C LEU A 145 15.29 -54.57 -25.04
N TYR A 146 14.89 -53.34 -25.38
CA TYR A 146 13.52 -53.01 -25.75
C TYR A 146 13.42 -52.38 -27.15
N TRP A 147 14.22 -52.89 -28.09
CA TRP A 147 14.24 -52.43 -29.47
C TRP A 147 12.84 -52.50 -30.10
N GLY A 148 12.36 -51.37 -30.63
CA GLY A 148 11.04 -51.27 -31.27
C GLY A 148 9.90 -50.76 -30.38
N HIS A 149 10.05 -50.63 -29.05
CA HIS A 149 8.98 -50.07 -28.21
C HIS A 149 8.87 -48.54 -28.38
N PRO A 150 7.71 -48.00 -28.82
CA PRO A 150 7.58 -46.57 -29.15
C PRO A 150 7.77 -45.65 -27.94
N ASN A 151 7.27 -46.04 -26.76
CA ASN A 151 7.42 -45.25 -25.53
C ASN A 151 8.88 -45.20 -25.04
N VAL A 152 9.66 -46.27 -25.26
CA VAL A 152 11.08 -46.33 -24.89
C VAL A 152 11.90 -45.47 -25.85
N LEU A 153 11.65 -45.57 -27.16
CA LEU A 153 12.29 -44.73 -28.17
C LEU A 153 12.00 -43.25 -27.94
N PHE A 154 10.75 -42.89 -27.63
CA PHE A 154 10.37 -41.51 -27.29
C PHE A 154 11.07 -41.02 -26.02
N ALA A 155 11.12 -41.84 -24.96
CA ALA A 155 11.80 -41.46 -23.72
C ALA A 155 13.32 -41.29 -23.92
N LEU A 156 13.98 -42.18 -24.69
CA LEU A 156 15.39 -42.06 -25.05
C LEU A 156 15.66 -40.79 -25.88
N ALA A 157 14.74 -40.40 -26.79
CA ALA A 157 14.83 -39.14 -27.51
C ALA A 157 14.68 -37.92 -26.58
N CYS A 158 13.82 -37.99 -25.56
CA CYS A 158 13.74 -36.96 -24.52
C CYS A 158 15.03 -36.87 -23.67
N GLU A 159 15.61 -38.00 -23.26
CA GLU A 159 16.90 -38.00 -22.52
C GLU A 159 18.04 -37.41 -23.37
N LEU A 160 18.09 -37.72 -24.66
CA LEU A 160 19.05 -37.10 -25.60
C LEU A 160 18.85 -35.58 -25.68
N ALA A 161 17.60 -35.11 -25.74
CA ALA A 161 17.28 -33.68 -25.73
C ALA A 161 17.65 -32.99 -24.40
N THR A 162 17.47 -33.67 -23.26
CA THR A 162 17.97 -33.21 -21.94
C THR A 162 19.49 -33.07 -21.95
N GLY A 163 20.22 -34.09 -22.42
CA GLY A 163 21.68 -34.05 -22.53
C GLY A 163 22.19 -32.91 -23.42
N LEU A 164 21.54 -32.71 -24.59
CA LEU A 164 21.86 -31.61 -25.50
C LEU A 164 21.60 -30.24 -24.86
N SER A 165 20.49 -30.07 -24.14
CA SER A 165 20.17 -28.83 -23.41
C SER A 165 21.27 -28.48 -22.41
N TYR A 166 21.70 -29.44 -21.58
CA TYR A 166 22.77 -29.23 -20.62
C TYR A 166 24.14 -28.95 -21.28
N ALA A 167 24.47 -29.64 -22.38
CA ALA A 167 25.70 -29.39 -23.13
C ALA A 167 25.74 -27.97 -23.73
N VAL A 168 24.65 -27.52 -24.36
CA VAL A 168 24.53 -26.14 -24.89
C VAL A 168 24.64 -25.12 -23.77
N GLY A 169 23.98 -25.34 -22.64
CA GLY A 169 24.12 -24.50 -21.44
C GLY A 169 25.57 -24.40 -20.96
N ALA A 170 26.28 -25.53 -20.88
CA ALA A 170 27.68 -25.58 -20.46
C ALA A 170 28.61 -24.82 -21.43
N VAL A 171 28.34 -24.87 -22.74
CA VAL A 171 29.06 -24.08 -23.75
C VAL A 171 28.89 -22.57 -23.50
N PHE A 172 27.69 -22.09 -23.19
CA PHE A 172 27.51 -20.68 -22.80
C PHE A 172 28.29 -20.34 -21.52
N TYR A 173 28.16 -21.15 -20.46
CA TYR A 173 28.86 -20.95 -19.19
C TYR A 173 30.40 -20.83 -19.35
N VAL A 174 31.01 -21.70 -20.17
CA VAL A 174 32.46 -21.69 -20.41
C VAL A 174 32.88 -20.56 -21.38
N SER A 175 32.13 -20.33 -22.46
CA SER A 175 32.50 -19.37 -23.51
C SER A 175 32.35 -17.90 -23.10
N ARG A 176 31.52 -17.61 -22.07
CA ARG A 176 31.21 -16.26 -21.57
C ARG A 176 30.56 -15.35 -22.63
N VAL A 177 29.80 -15.95 -23.54
CA VAL A 177 29.03 -15.24 -24.57
C VAL A 177 27.60 -14.98 -24.04
N PRO A 178 27.04 -13.76 -24.16
CA PRO A 178 27.51 -12.62 -24.96
C PRO A 178 28.36 -11.59 -24.22
N GLU A 179 28.60 -11.69 -22.90
CA GLU A 179 29.33 -10.67 -22.15
C GLU A 179 30.78 -10.45 -22.62
N ARG A 180 31.41 -11.48 -23.21
CA ARG A 180 32.72 -11.40 -23.87
C ARG A 180 32.71 -10.55 -25.15
N TRP A 181 31.59 -10.47 -25.86
CA TRP A 181 31.46 -9.68 -27.09
C TRP A 181 31.17 -8.21 -26.82
N LYS A 182 30.52 -7.89 -25.70
CA LYS A 182 30.25 -6.51 -25.30
C LYS A 182 30.24 -6.35 -23.77
N PRO A 183 31.41 -6.17 -23.14
CA PRO A 183 31.52 -5.92 -21.70
C PRO A 183 30.66 -4.75 -21.25
N GLY A 184 30.03 -4.84 -20.06
CA GLY A 184 29.16 -3.80 -19.52
C GLY A 184 27.73 -3.78 -20.05
N ALA A 185 27.45 -4.41 -21.21
CA ALA A 185 26.11 -4.39 -21.81
C ALA A 185 25.17 -5.48 -21.29
N PHE A 186 25.72 -6.58 -20.75
CA PHE A 186 24.98 -7.78 -20.33
C PHE A 186 25.02 -8.03 -18.81
N ASP A 187 25.65 -7.13 -18.05
CA ASP A 187 25.95 -7.30 -16.62
C ASP A 187 24.71 -7.43 -15.72
N ILE A 188 23.54 -6.98 -16.20
CA ILE A 188 22.26 -7.06 -15.47
C ILE A 188 21.38 -8.20 -16.01
N ALA A 189 21.30 -8.36 -17.34
CA ALA A 189 20.41 -9.32 -17.98
C ALA A 189 21.04 -9.89 -19.26
N GLY A 190 20.88 -11.20 -19.48
CA GLY A 190 21.33 -11.88 -20.69
C GLY A 190 22.81 -12.27 -20.72
N HIS A 191 23.53 -12.24 -19.59
CA HIS A 191 24.87 -12.82 -19.50
C HIS A 191 24.84 -14.36 -19.53
N SER A 192 25.94 -14.98 -19.93
CA SER A 192 26.03 -16.44 -20.17
C SER A 192 25.55 -17.32 -19.01
N HIS A 193 25.83 -16.92 -17.76
CA HIS A 193 25.37 -17.66 -16.58
C HIS A 193 23.84 -17.62 -16.37
N GLN A 194 23.13 -16.57 -16.80
CA GLN A 194 21.66 -16.59 -16.86
C GLN A 194 21.15 -17.51 -17.97
N ILE A 195 21.82 -17.50 -19.14
CA ILE A 195 21.49 -18.37 -20.27
C ILE A 195 21.68 -19.85 -19.88
N PHE A 196 22.77 -20.17 -19.17
CA PHE A 196 23.03 -21.50 -18.59
C PHE A 196 21.85 -21.97 -17.72
N HIS A 197 21.36 -21.15 -16.79
CA HIS A 197 20.22 -21.51 -15.94
C HIS A 197 18.94 -21.79 -16.74
N VAL A 198 18.67 -21.07 -17.84
CA VAL A 198 17.53 -21.35 -18.71
C VAL A 198 17.62 -22.75 -19.33
N PHE A 199 18.81 -23.13 -19.83
CA PHE A 199 19.04 -24.47 -20.38
C PHE A 199 19.02 -25.59 -19.32
N VAL A 200 19.42 -25.29 -18.07
CA VAL A 200 19.30 -26.22 -16.93
C VAL A 200 17.83 -26.47 -16.58
N VAL A 201 17.00 -25.42 -16.50
CA VAL A 201 15.55 -25.58 -16.24
C VAL A 201 14.87 -26.32 -17.40
N LEU A 202 15.21 -26.00 -18.65
CA LEU A 202 14.65 -26.68 -19.82
C LEU A 202 14.98 -28.18 -19.82
N GLY A 203 16.24 -28.56 -19.58
CA GLY A 203 16.65 -29.97 -19.52
C GLY A 203 15.97 -30.74 -18.39
N ALA A 204 15.75 -30.10 -17.23
CA ALA A 204 15.02 -30.71 -16.12
C ALA A 204 13.53 -30.92 -16.45
N LEU A 205 12.88 -29.97 -17.16
CA LEU A 205 11.50 -30.15 -17.61
C LEU A 205 11.36 -31.29 -18.62
N VAL A 206 12.28 -31.39 -19.59
CA VAL A 206 12.30 -32.48 -20.58
C VAL A 206 12.53 -33.84 -19.92
N HIS A 207 13.42 -33.92 -18.93
CA HIS A 207 13.67 -35.15 -18.16
C HIS A 207 12.47 -35.56 -17.29
N CYS A 208 11.73 -34.58 -16.74
CA CYS A 208 10.47 -34.83 -16.06
C CYS A 208 9.43 -35.46 -17.00
N VAL A 209 9.36 -35.02 -18.27
CA VAL A 209 8.51 -35.65 -19.30
C VAL A 209 9.00 -37.07 -19.62
N ALA A 210 10.30 -37.28 -19.83
CA ALA A 210 10.88 -38.61 -20.11
C ALA A 210 10.50 -39.63 -19.02
N THR A 211 10.74 -39.29 -17.75
CA THR A 211 10.43 -40.17 -16.61
C THR A 211 8.94 -40.43 -16.42
N LEU A 212 8.07 -39.48 -16.79
CA LEU A 212 6.61 -39.67 -16.77
C LEU A 212 6.10 -40.59 -17.89
N VAL A 213 6.81 -40.71 -19.03
CA VAL A 213 6.47 -41.64 -20.12
C VAL A 213 6.98 -43.06 -19.85
N ILE A 214 8.17 -43.21 -19.27
CA ILE A 214 8.71 -44.54 -18.90
C ILE A 214 7.84 -45.18 -17.80
N LYS A 215 7.43 -44.41 -16.79
CA LYS A 215 6.71 -44.88 -15.61
C LYS A 215 5.49 -45.80 -15.88
N PRO A 216 4.50 -45.44 -16.74
CA PRO A 216 3.38 -46.32 -17.07
C PRO A 216 3.80 -47.51 -17.95
N THR A 217 4.84 -47.36 -18.77
CA THR A 217 5.32 -48.45 -19.65
C THR A 217 5.86 -49.65 -18.85
N THR A 218 6.35 -49.42 -17.62
CA THR A 218 6.69 -50.48 -16.64
C THR A 218 5.59 -51.51 -16.43
N VAL A 219 4.32 -51.10 -16.43
CA VAL A 219 3.17 -52.01 -16.23
C VAL A 219 2.96 -52.91 -17.44
N HIS A 220 3.15 -52.37 -18.66
CA HIS A 220 3.08 -53.16 -19.89
C HIS A 220 4.19 -54.22 -19.97
N PHE A 221 5.40 -53.92 -19.48
CA PHE A 221 6.48 -54.90 -19.43
C PHE A 221 6.20 -56.06 -18.48
N HIS A 222 5.46 -55.85 -17.38
CA HIS A 222 5.02 -56.96 -16.51
C HIS A 222 3.84 -57.74 -17.12
N GLY A 223 2.90 -57.07 -17.79
CA GLY A 223 1.77 -57.74 -18.47
C GLY A 223 2.22 -58.69 -19.59
N ASN A 224 3.04 -58.20 -20.51
CA ASN A 224 3.53 -59.00 -21.64
C ASN A 224 4.42 -60.18 -21.19
N LEU A 225 5.09 -60.10 -20.03
CA LEU A 225 5.88 -61.21 -19.50
C LEU A 225 4.99 -62.36 -18.99
N ILE A 226 3.84 -62.02 -18.41
CA ILE A 226 2.84 -62.99 -17.93
C ILE A 226 2.15 -63.67 -19.13
N GLU A 227 1.71 -62.90 -20.14
CA GLU A 227 1.18 -63.47 -21.39
C GLU A 227 2.19 -64.39 -22.11
N SER A 228 3.50 -64.09 -22.03
CA SER A 228 4.55 -64.98 -22.58
C SER A 228 4.78 -66.28 -21.80
N PHE A 229 4.31 -66.37 -20.55
CA PHE A 229 4.29 -67.60 -19.76
C PHE A 229 2.97 -68.37 -19.90
N GLU A 230 1.84 -67.69 -20.06
CA GLU A 230 0.52 -68.33 -20.25
C GLU A 230 0.30 -68.86 -21.68
N SER A 231 0.97 -68.30 -22.70
CA SER A 231 0.87 -68.73 -24.10
C SER A 231 1.55 -70.07 -24.43
N HIS A 232 2.13 -70.76 -23.44
CA HIS A 232 2.72 -72.09 -23.63
C HIS A 232 1.79 -73.27 -23.29
N ASP A 233 0.61 -73.03 -22.68
CA ASP A 233 -0.37 -74.07 -22.32
C ASP A 233 -1.79 -73.73 -22.83
N SER A 234 -2.01 -73.80 -24.14
CA SER A 234 -3.32 -74.17 -24.74
C SER A 234 -3.25 -74.31 -26.27
N PHE A 235 -3.08 -75.55 -26.74
CA PHE A 235 -3.11 -75.88 -28.17
C PHE A 235 -4.44 -76.57 -28.54
N ALA A 236 -5.42 -75.83 -29.08
CA ALA A 236 -6.61 -76.38 -29.72
C ALA A 236 -7.41 -75.33 -30.54
N GLY A 237 -7.95 -75.74 -31.70
CA GLY A 237 -9.24 -75.20 -32.16
C GLY A 237 -9.28 -74.09 -33.22
N ASP A 238 -8.59 -74.31 -34.33
CA ASP A 238 -8.99 -74.08 -35.74
C ASP A 238 -10.35 -73.36 -36.12
N ILE A 239 -10.35 -72.78 -37.33
CA ILE A 239 -11.49 -72.42 -38.25
C ILE A 239 -11.77 -70.91 -38.55
N LYS A 240 -11.28 -70.51 -39.74
CA LYS A 240 -11.90 -69.70 -40.84
C LYS A 240 -12.89 -68.54 -40.52
N GLY A 241 -12.43 -67.33 -40.84
CA GLY A 241 -12.77 -66.70 -42.13
C GLY A 241 -13.96 -65.71 -42.25
N ALA A 242 -13.96 -65.02 -43.40
CA ALA A 242 -14.95 -64.06 -43.94
C ALA A 242 -14.88 -62.59 -43.45
N ALA A 243 -15.03 -61.68 -44.41
CA ALA A 243 -15.10 -60.22 -44.26
C ALA A 243 -16.51 -59.70 -44.58
N PHE A 244 -16.88 -58.50 -44.13
CA PHE A 244 -17.27 -57.36 -45.00
C PHE A 244 -17.88 -56.15 -44.26
N THR A 245 -17.89 -55.03 -44.99
CA THR A 245 -18.85 -53.89 -44.95
C THR A 245 -18.78 -52.84 -43.83
N GLU A 246 -19.22 -51.64 -44.22
CA GLU A 246 -19.07 -50.36 -43.55
C GLU A 246 -20.41 -49.83 -42.98
N ASN A 247 -20.30 -48.68 -42.30
CA ASN A 247 -21.25 -47.55 -42.37
C ASN A 247 -22.53 -47.58 -41.48
N PRO A 248 -23.12 -46.39 -41.16
CA PRO A 248 -23.25 -46.00 -39.75
C PRO A 248 -24.64 -45.44 -39.34
N VAL A 249 -24.68 -44.78 -38.17
CA VAL A 249 -25.74 -43.90 -37.63
C VAL A 249 -26.90 -44.61 -36.91
N GLU A 250 -27.05 -44.35 -35.60
CA GLU A 250 -28.22 -43.62 -35.07
C GLU A 250 -28.04 -43.15 -33.62
N ARG A 251 -28.97 -42.31 -33.15
CA ARG A 251 -28.90 -41.56 -31.89
C ARG A 251 -30.30 -41.33 -31.33
N ASN A 252 -30.69 -42.01 -30.23
CA ASN A 252 -31.33 -41.39 -29.06
C ASN A 252 -31.74 -42.36 -27.93
N GLU A 253 -31.91 -41.74 -26.74
CA GLU A 253 -32.84 -42.07 -25.63
C GLU A 253 -32.62 -43.29 -24.71
N LEU A 254 -31.96 -42.97 -23.58
CA LEU A 254 -32.50 -43.09 -22.21
C LEU A 254 -33.33 -44.34 -21.83
N SER A 255 -32.69 -45.24 -21.09
CA SER A 255 -33.34 -46.00 -20.02
C SER A 255 -32.43 -46.06 -18.79
N ALA A 256 -33.03 -46.05 -17.59
CA ALA A 256 -32.30 -45.92 -16.33
C ALA A 256 -31.84 -47.28 -15.78
N THR A 257 -30.58 -47.39 -15.35
CA THR A 257 -30.16 -48.46 -14.45
C THR A 257 -29.14 -47.96 -13.43
N ARG A 258 -29.45 -48.24 -12.15
CA ARG A 258 -28.67 -48.01 -10.93
C ARG A 258 -27.15 -47.81 -11.13
N ARG A 259 -26.64 -46.63 -10.78
CA ARG A 259 -25.24 -46.50 -10.34
C ARG A 259 -25.17 -46.92 -8.86
N LEU A 260 -24.48 -48.02 -8.59
CA LEU A 260 -24.05 -48.35 -7.23
C LEU A 260 -23.05 -47.29 -6.76
N PHE A 261 -23.35 -46.63 -5.64
CA PHE A 261 -22.38 -45.81 -4.93
C PHE A 261 -21.36 -46.73 -4.26
N THR A 262 -20.17 -46.88 -4.85
CA THR A 262 -18.98 -47.21 -4.06
C THR A 262 -18.65 -46.00 -3.19
N GLN A 263 -18.64 -46.17 -1.87
CA GLN A 263 -18.21 -45.10 -0.96
C GLN A 263 -16.72 -44.83 -1.15
N ASP A 264 -16.39 -43.66 -1.69
CA ASP A 264 -15.01 -43.17 -1.66
C ASP A 264 -14.56 -42.97 -0.20
N PRO A 265 -13.30 -43.30 0.16
CA PRO A 265 -12.77 -43.05 1.48
C PRO A 265 -12.90 -41.56 1.88
N PRO A 266 -13.38 -41.24 3.10
CA PRO A 266 -13.81 -39.88 3.48
C PRO A 266 -12.69 -38.81 3.53
N TRP A 267 -11.43 -39.19 3.23
CA TRP A 267 -10.28 -38.30 3.21
C TRP A 267 -9.92 -37.78 1.80
N ILE A 268 -10.32 -38.46 0.72
CA ILE A 268 -9.95 -38.07 -0.66
C ILE A 268 -10.85 -36.95 -1.18
N SER A 269 -12.17 -37.09 -1.01
CA SER A 269 -13.14 -36.04 -1.31
C SER A 269 -12.82 -34.75 -0.53
N ALA A 270 -12.43 -34.90 0.74
CA ALA A 270 -12.06 -33.79 1.63
C ALA A 270 -10.83 -32.99 1.16
N LEU A 271 -9.87 -33.59 0.44
CA LEU A 271 -8.70 -32.87 -0.08
C LEU A 271 -9.01 -32.16 -1.41
N PHE A 272 -9.71 -32.84 -2.33
CA PHE A 272 -10.01 -32.28 -3.66
C PHE A 272 -11.10 -31.20 -3.61
N LEU A 273 -12.20 -31.41 -2.84
CA LEU A 273 -13.20 -30.36 -2.62
C LEU A 273 -12.64 -29.19 -1.81
N LYS A 274 -11.75 -29.39 -0.83
CA LYS A 274 -11.08 -28.26 -0.15
C LYS A 274 -10.20 -27.44 -1.10
N GLY A 275 -9.58 -28.07 -2.09
CA GLY A 275 -8.84 -27.37 -3.15
C GLY A 275 -9.76 -26.52 -4.04
N LEU A 276 -10.82 -27.13 -4.57
CA LEU A 276 -11.81 -26.48 -5.44
C LEU A 276 -12.61 -25.38 -4.72
N THR A 277 -13.16 -25.64 -3.53
CA THR A 277 -13.85 -24.62 -2.74
C THR A 277 -12.93 -23.47 -2.36
N LYS A 278 -11.68 -23.73 -1.96
CA LYS A 278 -10.68 -22.68 -1.69
C LYS A 278 -10.30 -21.88 -2.95
N MET A 279 -10.39 -22.46 -4.14
CA MET A 279 -10.21 -21.75 -5.41
C MET A 279 -11.44 -20.91 -5.76
N VAL A 280 -12.66 -21.46 -5.68
CA VAL A 280 -13.92 -20.75 -5.92
C VAL A 280 -14.09 -19.59 -4.95
N VAL A 281 -13.95 -19.83 -3.63
CA VAL A 281 -13.98 -18.78 -2.60
C VAL A 281 -12.90 -17.71 -2.83
N LYS A 282 -11.73 -18.07 -3.39
CA LYS A 282 -10.68 -17.09 -3.75
C LYS A 282 -11.05 -16.26 -4.99
N ILE A 283 -11.79 -16.83 -5.94
CA ILE A 283 -12.31 -16.12 -7.12
C ILE A 283 -13.47 -15.21 -6.69
N GLU A 284 -14.47 -15.73 -5.99
CA GLU A 284 -15.61 -14.96 -5.45
C GLU A 284 -15.15 -13.83 -4.55
N ARG A 285 -14.22 -14.08 -3.62
CA ARG A 285 -13.66 -13.03 -2.75
C ARG A 285 -12.95 -11.95 -3.58
N LYS A 286 -12.18 -12.34 -4.59
CA LYS A 286 -11.50 -11.39 -5.50
C LYS A 286 -12.51 -10.56 -6.32
N ASP A 287 -13.63 -11.15 -6.72
CA ASP A 287 -14.70 -10.44 -7.44
C ASP A 287 -15.53 -9.55 -6.53
N ILE A 288 -15.79 -9.96 -5.27
CA ILE A 288 -16.39 -9.11 -4.24
C ILE A 288 -15.46 -7.92 -3.93
N ASP A 289 -14.17 -8.18 -3.69
CA ASP A 289 -13.15 -7.14 -3.46
C ASP A 289 -13.06 -6.17 -4.66
N LYS A 290 -13.18 -6.68 -5.89
CA LYS A 290 -13.22 -5.87 -7.11
C LYS A 290 -14.49 -5.02 -7.21
N ARG A 291 -15.69 -5.60 -7.02
CA ARG A 291 -16.98 -4.86 -7.01
C ARG A 291 -16.97 -3.77 -5.94
N LYS A 292 -16.40 -4.07 -4.76
CA LYS A 292 -16.22 -3.15 -3.64
C LYS A 292 -15.25 -2.02 -4.00
N PHE A 293 -14.10 -2.34 -4.57
CA PHE A 293 -13.15 -1.36 -5.09
C PHE A 293 -13.79 -0.45 -6.15
N ASP A 294 -14.54 -1.00 -7.10
CA ASP A 294 -15.23 -0.22 -8.14
C ASP A 294 -16.37 0.65 -7.57
N SER A 295 -17.00 0.24 -6.46
CA SER A 295 -17.95 1.06 -5.69
C SER A 295 -17.23 2.21 -4.97
N LEU A 296 -16.20 1.91 -4.17
CA LEU A 296 -15.39 2.92 -3.46
C LEU A 296 -14.71 3.89 -4.43
N ARG A 297 -14.27 3.43 -5.60
CA ARG A 297 -13.69 4.26 -6.65
C ARG A 297 -14.73 5.20 -7.26
N ARG A 298 -15.96 4.75 -7.50
CA ARG A 298 -17.07 5.63 -7.93
C ARG A 298 -17.39 6.68 -6.86
N ARG A 299 -17.42 6.29 -5.59
CA ARG A 299 -17.57 7.22 -4.45
C ARG A 299 -16.41 8.24 -4.42
N GLN A 300 -15.15 7.82 -4.51
CA GLN A 300 -14.00 8.72 -4.53
C GLN A 300 -14.03 9.71 -5.71
N VAL A 301 -14.41 9.25 -6.90
CA VAL A 301 -14.60 10.13 -8.07
C VAL A 301 -15.64 11.19 -7.72
N LYS A 302 -16.81 10.79 -7.21
CA LYS A 302 -17.88 11.71 -6.80
C LYS A 302 -17.41 12.71 -5.72
N GLU A 303 -16.73 12.22 -4.68
CA GLU A 303 -16.20 13.08 -3.60
C GLU A 303 -15.19 14.11 -4.12
N GLU A 304 -14.27 13.75 -5.03
CA GLU A 304 -13.29 14.69 -5.57
C GLU A 304 -13.86 15.65 -6.63
N THR A 305 -14.83 15.23 -7.44
CA THR A 305 -15.30 16.02 -8.60
C THR A 305 -16.61 16.78 -8.36
N GLU A 306 -17.38 16.39 -7.36
CA GLU A 306 -18.68 16.99 -7.01
C GLU A 306 -18.69 17.55 -5.57
N ALA A 307 -17.52 17.77 -4.95
CA ALA A 307 -17.40 18.36 -3.62
C ALA A 307 -18.13 19.70 -3.51
N TRP A 308 -17.72 20.69 -4.33
CA TRP A 308 -18.30 22.03 -4.32
C TRP A 308 -19.70 22.09 -4.96
N GLU A 309 -20.05 21.13 -5.81
CA GLU A 309 -21.38 21.03 -6.41
C GLU A 309 -22.40 20.60 -5.36
N ARG A 310 -22.12 19.53 -4.60
CA ARG A 310 -22.95 19.13 -3.45
C ARG A 310 -23.01 20.20 -2.36
N MET A 311 -21.92 20.92 -2.10
CA MET A 311 -21.96 22.05 -1.16
C MET A 311 -22.89 23.18 -1.65
N VAL A 312 -22.92 23.47 -2.95
CA VAL A 312 -23.90 24.42 -3.52
C VAL A 312 -25.32 23.89 -3.38
N ASP A 313 -25.56 22.59 -3.63
CA ASP A 313 -26.88 21.99 -3.49
C ASP A 313 -27.35 22.01 -2.01
N GLU A 314 -26.51 21.61 -1.05
CA GLU A 314 -26.78 21.72 0.39
C GLU A 314 -27.08 23.16 0.82
N TYR A 315 -26.41 24.17 0.24
CA TYR A 315 -26.69 25.58 0.52
C TYR A 315 -28.06 26.03 -0.02
N ARG A 316 -28.43 25.61 -1.23
CA ARG A 316 -29.73 25.90 -1.83
C ARG A 316 -30.86 25.21 -1.07
N ASP A 317 -30.66 23.96 -0.64
CA ASP A 317 -31.64 23.21 0.14
C ASP A 317 -31.84 23.83 1.52
N LEU A 318 -30.76 24.26 2.19
CA LEU A 318 -30.83 24.99 3.46
C LEU A 318 -31.50 26.36 3.31
N GLU A 319 -31.16 27.13 2.27
CA GLU A 319 -31.80 28.42 1.97
C GLU A 319 -33.30 28.25 1.74
N LYS A 320 -33.69 27.27 0.92
CA LYS A 320 -35.08 26.91 0.66
C LYS A 320 -35.81 26.49 1.95
N GLU A 321 -35.21 25.62 2.75
CA GLU A 321 -35.80 25.19 4.04
C GLU A 321 -35.98 26.36 5.01
N MET A 322 -35.05 27.31 5.05
CA MET A 322 -35.16 28.51 5.87
C MET A 322 -36.28 29.45 5.40
N CYS A 323 -36.46 29.60 4.08
CA CYS A 323 -37.57 30.36 3.49
C CYS A 323 -38.93 29.67 3.69
N GLU A 324 -39.02 28.35 3.54
CA GLU A 324 -40.28 27.60 3.61
C GLU A 324 -40.76 27.36 5.05
N LYS A 325 -39.85 27.14 6.00
CA LYS A 325 -40.20 26.73 7.38
C LYS A 325 -40.00 27.82 8.43
N SER A 326 -39.57 29.01 8.05
CA SER A 326 -39.22 30.12 8.96
C SER A 326 -38.23 29.75 10.08
N LEU A 327 -37.39 28.72 9.86
CA LEU A 327 -36.48 28.14 10.86
C LEU A 327 -35.24 29.00 11.14
N ALA A 328 -35.17 30.22 10.61
CA ALA A 328 -34.08 31.17 10.81
C ALA A 328 -33.63 31.36 12.28
N PRO A 329 -34.53 31.41 13.29
CA PRO A 329 -34.13 31.56 14.70
C PRO A 329 -33.43 30.33 15.31
N ASN A 330 -33.62 29.13 14.75
CA ASN A 330 -33.19 27.87 15.37
C ASN A 330 -31.80 27.40 14.93
N LEU A 331 -31.17 28.11 13.98
CA LEU A 331 -29.82 27.82 13.51
C LEU A 331 -28.77 28.60 14.33
N PRO A 332 -27.59 28.02 14.61
CA PRO A 332 -26.51 28.76 15.25
C PRO A 332 -26.22 30.07 14.51
N TYR A 333 -26.16 31.18 15.23
CA TYR A 333 -26.10 32.55 14.68
C TYR A 333 -25.09 32.75 13.53
N VAL A 334 -23.87 32.19 13.64
CA VAL A 334 -22.87 32.28 12.56
C VAL A 334 -23.25 31.41 11.35
N LYS A 335 -23.92 30.26 11.53
CA LYS A 335 -24.46 29.47 10.41
C LYS A 335 -25.58 30.23 9.68
N HIS A 336 -26.50 30.86 10.40
CA HIS A 336 -27.52 31.75 9.81
C HIS A 336 -26.85 32.87 8.99
N THR A 337 -25.92 33.61 9.60
CA THR A 337 -25.22 34.73 8.96
C THR A 337 -24.40 34.29 7.75
N PHE A 338 -23.74 33.12 7.82
CA PHE A 338 -22.95 32.57 6.73
C PHE A 338 -23.81 32.07 5.56
N LEU A 339 -24.99 31.50 5.82
CA LEU A 339 -25.98 31.18 4.79
C LEU A 339 -26.52 32.45 4.12
N GLY A 340 -26.85 33.48 4.90
CA GLY A 340 -27.36 34.77 4.40
C GLY A 340 -26.43 35.53 3.45
N TRP A 341 -25.13 35.20 3.40
CA TRP A 341 -24.19 35.80 2.43
C TRP A 341 -24.20 35.12 1.06
N PHE A 342 -24.71 33.89 0.93
CA PHE A 342 -24.57 33.08 -0.27
C PHE A 342 -25.27 33.70 -1.49
N GLN A 343 -26.56 33.97 -1.38
CA GLN A 343 -27.37 34.51 -2.47
C GLN A 343 -26.96 35.94 -2.87
N PRO A 344 -26.74 36.91 -1.94
CA PRO A 344 -26.21 38.23 -2.30
C PRO A 344 -24.85 38.17 -3.03
N LEU A 345 -23.90 37.35 -2.54
CA LEU A 345 -22.60 37.22 -3.18
C LEU A 345 -22.71 36.58 -4.58
N LYS A 346 -23.52 35.53 -4.73
CA LYS A 346 -23.80 34.88 -6.01
C LYS A 346 -24.37 35.87 -7.02
N GLU A 347 -25.39 36.65 -6.65
CA GLU A 347 -26.01 37.64 -7.54
C GLU A 347 -25.02 38.72 -8.02
N VAL A 348 -24.15 39.19 -7.11
CA VAL A 348 -23.12 40.19 -7.45
C VAL A 348 -22.01 39.58 -8.33
N ILE A 349 -21.61 38.32 -8.10
CA ILE A 349 -20.68 37.61 -9.00
C ILE A 349 -21.32 37.39 -10.38
N GLU A 350 -22.60 36.99 -10.48
CA GLU A 350 -23.31 36.88 -11.76
C GLU A 350 -23.37 38.22 -12.49
N ARG A 351 -23.62 39.32 -11.75
CA ARG A 351 -23.63 40.68 -12.31
C ARG A 351 -22.26 41.05 -12.87
N GLU A 352 -21.18 40.79 -12.13
CA GLU A 352 -19.79 41.00 -12.61
C GLU A 352 -19.48 40.15 -13.85
N GLN A 353 -19.86 38.87 -13.87
CA GLN A 353 -19.71 38.00 -15.04
C GLN A 353 -20.44 38.56 -16.27
N ARG A 354 -21.69 39.00 -16.14
CA ARG A 354 -22.48 39.63 -17.22
C ARG A 354 -21.83 40.94 -17.70
N LEU A 355 -21.38 41.80 -16.77
CA LEU A 355 -20.71 43.07 -17.08
C LEU A 355 -19.40 42.87 -17.84
N GLN A 356 -18.59 41.89 -17.45
CA GLN A 356 -17.31 41.61 -18.13
C GLN A 356 -17.52 40.91 -19.48
N LYS A 357 -18.57 40.11 -19.64
CA LYS A 357 -18.96 39.51 -20.93
C LYS A 357 -19.33 40.57 -21.98
N ASN A 358 -20.02 41.64 -21.55
CA ASN A 358 -20.49 42.72 -22.43
C ASN A 358 -19.41 43.77 -22.77
N LYS A 359 -18.25 43.76 -22.10
CA LYS A 359 -17.14 44.68 -22.38
C LYS A 359 -16.29 44.22 -23.57
N SER A 360 -15.87 45.16 -24.41
CA SER A 360 -14.90 44.91 -25.50
C SER A 360 -13.57 44.37 -24.97
N LYS A 361 -12.88 43.52 -25.76
CA LYS A 361 -11.60 42.89 -25.38
C LYS A 361 -10.51 43.87 -24.93
N LYS A 362 -10.53 45.13 -25.39
CA LYS A 362 -9.58 46.19 -24.97
C LYS A 362 -9.89 46.78 -23.58
N VAL A 363 -11.12 46.61 -23.08
CA VAL A 363 -11.64 47.24 -21.84
C VAL A 363 -11.91 46.20 -20.73
N ARG A 364 -11.95 44.90 -21.08
CA ARG A 364 -12.13 43.81 -20.11
C ARG A 364 -11.01 43.78 -19.07
N ALA A 365 -11.39 43.58 -17.81
CA ALA A 365 -10.42 43.46 -16.72
C ALA A 365 -9.52 42.22 -16.90
N ALA A 366 -8.29 42.24 -16.38
CA ALA A 366 -7.35 41.14 -16.56
C ALA A 366 -7.80 39.80 -15.92
N TYR A 367 -8.75 39.82 -14.98
CA TYR A 367 -9.38 38.62 -14.43
C TYR A 367 -10.63 38.16 -15.21
N ALA A 368 -11.15 38.97 -16.13
CA ALA A 368 -12.40 38.72 -16.83
C ALA A 368 -12.46 37.39 -17.61
N PRO A 369 -11.38 36.89 -18.25
CA PRO A 369 -11.41 35.57 -18.90
C PRO A 369 -11.48 34.40 -17.91
N HIS A 370 -11.23 34.65 -16.62
CA HIS A 370 -11.15 33.63 -15.57
C HIS A 370 -12.42 33.58 -14.72
N ILE A 371 -13.08 34.72 -14.49
CA ILE A 371 -14.35 34.78 -13.74
C ILE A 371 -15.50 34.07 -14.49
N GLU A 372 -15.43 33.96 -15.82
CA GLU A 372 -16.42 33.27 -16.67
C GLU A 372 -16.26 31.73 -16.70
N LEU A 373 -15.20 31.16 -16.10
CA LEU A 373 -14.87 29.73 -16.23
C LEU A 373 -15.57 28.80 -15.24
N LEU A 374 -16.31 29.35 -14.27
CA LEU A 374 -17.07 28.59 -13.28
C LEU A 374 -18.40 29.30 -12.99
N PRO A 375 -19.50 28.56 -12.73
CA PRO A 375 -20.74 29.12 -12.21
C PRO A 375 -20.56 29.99 -10.95
N ALA A 376 -21.34 31.06 -10.84
CA ALA A 376 -21.22 32.08 -9.80
C ALA A 376 -21.53 31.56 -8.39
N ASP A 377 -22.45 30.61 -8.27
CA ASP A 377 -22.79 29.90 -7.03
C ASP A 377 -21.61 29.12 -6.46
N LYS A 378 -20.91 28.33 -7.30
CA LYS A 378 -19.68 27.65 -6.91
C LYS A 378 -18.58 28.64 -6.53
N MET A 379 -18.46 29.76 -7.26
CA MET A 379 -17.51 30.82 -6.88
C MET A 379 -17.84 31.40 -5.50
N ALA A 380 -19.11 31.71 -5.21
CA ALA A 380 -19.56 32.24 -3.93
C ALA A 380 -19.21 31.29 -2.76
N VAL A 381 -19.60 30.01 -2.86
CA VAL A 381 -19.29 29.00 -1.82
C VAL A 381 -17.78 28.83 -1.63
N ILE A 382 -16.99 28.76 -2.70
CA ILE A 382 -15.52 28.66 -2.60
C ILE A 382 -14.93 29.89 -1.90
N VAL A 383 -15.36 31.09 -2.26
CA VAL A 383 -14.88 32.36 -1.67
C VAL A 383 -15.22 32.43 -0.18
N MET A 384 -16.47 32.15 0.18
CA MET A 384 -16.96 32.14 1.57
C MET A 384 -16.19 31.13 2.44
N HIS A 385 -16.11 29.86 2.02
CA HIS A 385 -15.40 28.83 2.78
C HIS A 385 -13.89 29.06 2.84
N LYS A 386 -13.26 29.58 1.78
CA LYS A 386 -11.82 29.89 1.80
C LYS A 386 -11.51 31.09 2.69
N MET A 387 -12.35 32.12 2.69
CA MET A 387 -12.20 33.24 3.60
C MET A 387 -12.36 32.78 5.05
N MET A 388 -13.44 32.06 5.37
CA MET A 388 -13.70 31.61 6.74
C MET A 388 -12.63 30.63 7.27
N GLY A 389 -12.17 29.70 6.42
CA GLY A 389 -11.07 28.79 6.78
C GLY A 389 -9.73 29.52 7.03
N LEU A 390 -9.48 30.64 6.34
CA LEU A 390 -8.32 31.49 6.62
C LEU A 390 -8.47 32.26 7.94
N VAL A 391 -9.68 32.67 8.32
CA VAL A 391 -9.95 33.36 9.61
C VAL A 391 -9.69 32.40 10.76
N MET A 392 -10.25 31.19 10.69
CA MET A 392 -10.05 30.14 11.71
C MET A 392 -8.59 29.68 11.86
N SER A 393 -7.82 29.75 10.77
CA SER A 393 -6.39 29.40 10.75
C SER A 393 -5.46 30.59 11.06
N GLY A 394 -6.01 31.79 11.31
CA GLY A 394 -5.26 33.03 11.50
C GLY A 394 -4.83 33.25 12.94
N HIS A 395 -3.53 33.47 13.17
CA HIS A 395 -2.99 33.73 14.52
C HIS A 395 -3.17 35.19 15.01
N GLU A 396 -3.53 36.13 14.13
CA GLU A 396 -3.62 37.57 14.44
C GLU A 396 -5.09 38.02 14.48
N ASP A 397 -5.72 38.13 15.65
CA ASP A 397 -7.01 38.85 15.90
C ASP A 397 -8.06 38.82 14.76
N GLY A 398 -8.36 37.65 14.17
CA GLY A 398 -9.31 37.52 13.06
C GLY A 398 -8.93 38.27 11.77
N CYS A 399 -7.64 38.56 11.60
CA CYS A 399 -7.05 39.33 10.53
C CYS A 399 -6.22 38.44 9.59
N ILE A 400 -6.32 38.70 8.28
CA ILE A 400 -5.57 37.99 7.24
C ILE A 400 -4.95 39.01 6.28
N GLN A 401 -3.70 38.82 5.87
CA GLN A 401 -3.09 39.67 4.83
C GLN A 401 -3.85 39.56 3.50
N VAL A 402 -4.21 40.70 2.91
CA VAL A 402 -5.04 40.77 1.68
C VAL A 402 -4.47 39.92 0.55
N VAL A 403 -3.14 39.98 0.35
CA VAL A 403 -2.46 39.21 -0.72
C VAL A 403 -2.54 37.70 -0.47
N GLN A 404 -2.45 37.26 0.78
CA GLN A 404 -2.58 35.85 1.15
C GLN A 404 -4.00 35.34 0.91
N ALA A 405 -5.03 36.11 1.31
CA ALA A 405 -6.42 35.79 1.06
C ALA A 405 -6.73 35.70 -0.43
N ALA A 406 -6.40 36.75 -1.20
CA ALA A 406 -6.62 36.82 -2.63
C ALA A 406 -5.93 35.68 -3.40
N VAL A 407 -4.65 35.39 -3.11
CA VAL A 407 -3.94 34.29 -3.77
C VAL A 407 -4.53 32.93 -3.39
N SER A 408 -4.92 32.71 -2.13
CA SER A 408 -5.56 31.47 -1.68
C SER A 408 -6.89 31.20 -2.39
N ILE A 409 -7.76 32.22 -2.47
CA ILE A 409 -9.02 32.17 -3.21
C ILE A 409 -8.76 31.89 -4.71
N GLY A 410 -7.83 32.62 -5.33
CA GLY A 410 -7.49 32.44 -6.74
C GLY A 410 -6.98 31.04 -7.09
N ILE A 411 -6.18 30.41 -6.21
CA ILE A 411 -5.75 29.01 -6.36
C ILE A 411 -6.96 28.06 -6.27
N ALA A 412 -7.86 28.28 -5.30
CA ALA A 412 -9.01 27.43 -5.08
C ALA A 412 -9.96 27.41 -6.29
N ILE A 413 -10.25 28.60 -6.84
CA ILE A 413 -11.04 28.74 -8.07
C ILE A 413 -10.32 28.10 -9.27
N GLU A 414 -9.00 28.28 -9.42
CA GLU A 414 -8.25 27.62 -10.50
C GLU A 414 -8.34 26.09 -10.42
N HIS A 415 -8.19 25.53 -9.21
CA HIS A 415 -8.27 24.10 -8.99
C HIS A 415 -9.65 23.54 -9.38
N GLU A 416 -10.73 24.20 -8.97
CA GLU A 416 -12.10 23.80 -9.36
C GLU A 416 -12.34 23.96 -10.86
N VAL A 417 -11.87 25.05 -11.48
CA VAL A 417 -11.98 25.25 -12.94
C VAL A 417 -11.28 24.14 -13.73
N ARG A 418 -10.16 23.58 -13.23
CA ARG A 418 -9.51 22.42 -13.87
C ARG A 418 -10.39 21.16 -13.78
N ILE A 419 -11.00 20.91 -12.62
CA ILE A 419 -11.89 19.76 -12.38
C ILE A 419 -13.15 19.88 -13.26
N HIS A 420 -13.80 21.04 -13.25
CA HIS A 420 -14.99 21.33 -14.05
C HIS A 420 -14.73 21.15 -15.56
N ASN A 421 -13.62 21.68 -16.08
CA ASN A 421 -13.25 21.49 -17.49
C ASN A 421 -12.92 20.04 -17.84
N PHE A 422 -12.28 19.29 -16.92
CA PHE A 422 -12.03 17.87 -17.11
C PHE A 422 -13.35 17.07 -17.20
N LEU A 423 -14.30 17.32 -16.30
CA LEU A 423 -15.64 16.72 -16.33
C LEU A 423 -16.38 17.05 -17.63
N LYS A 424 -16.38 18.32 -18.05
CA LYS A 424 -17.06 18.77 -19.28
C LYS A 424 -16.53 18.06 -20.53
N ARG A 425 -15.20 17.87 -20.62
CA ARG A 425 -14.56 17.08 -21.68
C ARG A 425 -14.92 15.59 -21.60
N SER A 426 -14.94 15.01 -20.40
CA SER A 426 -15.33 13.61 -20.19
C SER A 426 -16.78 13.33 -20.60
N ARG A 427 -17.72 14.22 -20.22
CA ARG A 427 -19.14 14.14 -20.63
C ARG A 427 -19.31 14.32 -22.14
N LYS A 428 -18.59 15.26 -22.77
CA LYS A 428 -18.56 15.42 -24.25
C LYS A 428 -18.02 14.21 -25.03
N ASN A 429 -17.21 13.35 -24.41
CA ASN A 429 -16.71 12.13 -25.05
C ASN A 429 -17.67 10.93 -24.95
N ASN A 430 -18.72 11.02 -24.11
CA ASN A 430 -19.71 9.96 -23.89
C ASN A 430 -21.11 10.28 -24.44
N ALA A 431 -21.41 11.55 -24.76
CA ALA A 431 -22.60 11.97 -25.49
C ALA A 431 -22.23 12.34 -26.93
N GLY A 432 -23.05 11.96 -27.91
CA GLY A 432 -22.68 11.95 -29.33
C GLY A 432 -22.10 13.27 -29.88
N ASP A 433 -20.98 13.16 -30.59
CA ASP A 433 -20.30 14.29 -31.25
C ASP A 433 -21.10 14.84 -32.44
N SER A 434 -21.18 16.17 -32.55
CA SER A 434 -21.66 16.86 -33.75
C SER A 434 -20.72 16.63 -34.94
N GLN A 435 -21.28 16.56 -36.16
CA GLN A 435 -20.54 16.17 -37.38
C GLN A 435 -19.30 17.02 -37.71
N GLU A 436 -19.24 18.29 -37.28
CA GLU A 436 -18.05 19.14 -37.49
C GLU A 436 -16.90 18.83 -36.53
N GLU A 437 -17.14 18.67 -35.22
CA GLU A 437 -16.08 18.30 -34.27
C GLU A 437 -15.49 16.90 -34.59
N LEU A 438 -16.29 16.01 -35.22
CA LEU A 438 -15.82 14.70 -35.67
C LEU A 438 -14.76 14.81 -36.78
N LYS A 439 -14.85 15.77 -37.72
CA LYS A 439 -13.85 15.96 -38.78
C LYS A 439 -12.49 16.39 -38.21
N ASP A 440 -12.48 17.34 -37.28
CA ASP A 440 -11.24 17.80 -36.64
C ASP A 440 -10.61 16.73 -35.74
N LYS A 441 -11.42 16.01 -34.96
CA LYS A 441 -10.95 14.85 -34.18
C LYS A 441 -10.40 13.75 -35.11
N GLN A 442 -11.01 13.48 -36.26
CA GLN A 442 -10.48 12.54 -37.25
C GLN A 442 -9.18 13.01 -37.89
N LEU A 443 -9.03 14.30 -38.21
CA LEU A 443 -7.78 14.90 -38.72
C LEU A 443 -6.65 14.79 -37.70
N LEU A 444 -6.91 15.13 -36.43
CA LEU A 444 -5.97 14.94 -35.32
C LEU A 444 -5.57 13.47 -35.15
N ARG A 445 -6.54 12.55 -35.19
CA ARG A 445 -6.30 11.10 -35.05
C ARG A 445 -5.51 10.53 -36.23
N LYS A 446 -5.77 10.97 -37.47
CA LYS A 446 -4.95 10.67 -38.66
C LYS A 446 -3.52 11.20 -38.52
N ARG A 447 -3.35 12.43 -38.02
CA ARG A 447 -2.04 13.07 -37.80
C ARG A 447 -1.22 12.34 -36.74
N VAL A 448 -1.82 12.02 -35.59
CA VAL A 448 -1.21 11.21 -34.51
C VAL A 448 -0.83 9.81 -35.03
N ASN A 449 -1.70 9.13 -35.76
CA ASN A 449 -1.41 7.82 -36.33
C ASN A 449 -0.29 7.87 -37.38
N SER A 450 -0.17 8.93 -38.20
CA SER A 450 0.96 9.09 -39.12
C SER A 450 2.29 9.32 -38.39
N LEU A 451 2.27 10.07 -37.26
CA LEU A 451 3.46 10.31 -36.43
C LEU A 451 3.91 9.03 -35.73
N ILE A 452 2.96 8.20 -35.27
CA ILE A 452 3.23 6.87 -34.70
C ILE A 452 3.80 5.93 -35.76
N ARG A 453 3.20 5.85 -36.96
CA ARG A 453 3.72 5.05 -38.09
C ARG A 453 5.15 5.46 -38.49
N ARG A 454 5.47 6.75 -38.40
CA ARG A 454 6.83 7.30 -38.64
C ARG A 454 7.78 7.19 -37.43
N LYS A 455 7.45 6.38 -36.40
CA LYS A 455 8.20 6.19 -35.15
C LYS A 455 8.49 7.48 -34.34
N ARG A 456 7.82 8.61 -34.64
CA ARG A 456 7.96 9.90 -33.92
C ARG A 456 7.07 9.95 -32.67
N ILE A 457 7.25 8.97 -31.77
CA ILE A 457 6.43 8.77 -30.58
C ILE A 457 6.45 9.99 -29.63
N ILE A 458 7.59 10.69 -29.53
CA ILE A 458 7.72 11.90 -28.69
C ILE A 458 6.85 13.05 -29.22
N ASP A 459 6.74 13.21 -30.54
CA ASP A 459 5.93 14.29 -31.13
C ASP A 459 4.43 13.95 -31.12
N ALA A 460 4.07 12.67 -31.31
CA ALA A 460 2.71 12.18 -31.04
C ALA A 460 2.31 12.44 -29.57
N LEU A 461 3.21 12.18 -28.61
CA LEU A 461 3.00 12.49 -27.20
C LEU A 461 2.94 14.00 -26.89
N LYS A 462 3.61 14.86 -27.66
CA LYS A 462 3.47 16.32 -27.52
C LYS A 462 2.07 16.78 -27.94
N VAL A 463 1.56 16.29 -29.08
CA VAL A 463 0.20 16.60 -29.57
C VAL A 463 -0.89 16.13 -28.59
N VAL A 464 -0.69 15.00 -27.90
CA VAL A 464 -1.63 14.50 -26.87
C VAL A 464 -1.46 15.23 -25.52
N LYS A 465 -0.26 15.72 -25.19
CA LYS A 465 -0.02 16.48 -23.94
C LYS A 465 -0.43 17.96 -24.01
N SER A 466 -0.59 18.54 -25.20
CA SER A 466 -0.80 19.99 -25.38
C SER A 466 -2.16 20.54 -24.92
N GLU A 467 -3.10 19.69 -24.50
CA GLU A 467 -4.46 20.13 -24.11
C GLU A 467 -4.68 20.38 -22.61
N GLY A 468 -3.64 20.24 -21.77
CA GLY A 468 -3.72 20.63 -20.37
C GLY A 468 -3.79 22.16 -20.24
N ILE A 469 -4.80 22.68 -19.52
CA ILE A 469 -4.89 24.13 -19.23
C ILE A 469 -3.62 24.54 -18.47
N LYS A 470 -2.85 25.48 -19.03
CA LYS A 470 -1.64 26.00 -18.41
C LYS A 470 -1.98 26.62 -17.04
N PRO A 471 -1.19 26.34 -15.98
CA PRO A 471 -1.43 26.93 -14.66
C PRO A 471 -1.48 28.46 -14.74
N TRP A 472 -2.40 29.07 -14.00
CA TRP A 472 -2.54 30.53 -13.95
C TRP A 472 -1.32 31.14 -13.24
N GLY A 473 -0.93 32.34 -13.68
CA GLY A 473 0.14 33.08 -13.02
C GLY A 473 -0.31 33.56 -11.64
N ARG A 474 0.65 33.71 -10.70
CA ARG A 474 0.38 34.29 -9.36
C ARG A 474 -0.34 35.63 -9.43
N ALA A 475 0.01 36.48 -10.39
CA ALA A 475 -0.67 37.75 -10.64
C ALA A 475 -2.13 37.58 -11.09
N THR A 476 -2.45 36.56 -11.88
CA THR A 476 -3.82 36.23 -12.31
C THR A 476 -4.66 35.73 -11.14
N GLN A 477 -4.11 34.79 -10.36
CA GLN A 477 -4.74 34.27 -9.14
C GLN A 477 -5.05 35.41 -8.16
N ALA A 478 -4.06 36.29 -7.90
CA ALA A 478 -4.24 37.45 -7.04
C ALA A 478 -5.33 38.40 -7.58
N LYS A 479 -5.29 38.78 -8.87
CA LYS A 479 -6.27 39.71 -9.45
C LYS A 479 -7.71 39.19 -9.39
N LEU A 480 -7.94 37.90 -9.69
CA LEU A 480 -9.27 37.30 -9.58
C LEU A 480 -9.71 37.22 -8.11
N GLY A 481 -8.85 36.69 -7.24
CA GLY A 481 -9.16 36.54 -5.82
C GLY A 481 -9.38 37.88 -5.10
N SER A 482 -8.67 38.94 -5.49
CA SER A 482 -8.88 40.30 -4.97
C SER A 482 -10.27 40.83 -5.35
N ARG A 483 -10.72 40.68 -6.61
CA ARG A 483 -12.08 41.11 -6.98
C ARG A 483 -13.14 40.29 -6.27
N LEU A 484 -12.99 38.97 -6.20
CA LEU A 484 -13.94 38.11 -5.47
C LEU A 484 -14.00 38.42 -3.97
N LEU A 485 -12.87 38.78 -3.36
CA LEU A 485 -12.78 39.23 -1.97
C LEU A 485 -13.43 40.61 -1.75
N GLU A 486 -13.27 41.52 -2.71
CA GLU A 486 -13.95 42.83 -2.73
C GLU A 486 -15.47 42.65 -2.81
N LEU A 487 -15.97 41.80 -3.71
CA LEU A 487 -17.40 41.47 -3.79
C LEU A 487 -17.93 40.83 -2.50
N LEU A 488 -17.15 39.96 -1.83
CA LEU A 488 -17.52 39.42 -0.51
C LEU A 488 -17.62 40.51 0.55
N ILE A 489 -16.70 41.49 0.57
CA ILE A 489 -16.72 42.62 1.53
C ILE A 489 -17.93 43.53 1.27
N GLU A 490 -18.32 43.72 0.00
CA GLU A 490 -19.51 44.48 -0.41
C GLU A 490 -20.84 43.80 -0.03
N THR A 491 -20.88 42.47 0.15
CA THR A 491 -22.13 41.72 0.38
C THR A 491 -22.27 41.07 1.76
N ALA A 492 -21.18 40.81 2.46
CA ALA A 492 -21.21 40.10 3.75
C ALA A 492 -21.44 41.06 4.92
N TYR A 493 -22.66 41.02 5.48
CA TYR A 493 -23.06 41.82 6.66
C TYR A 493 -23.40 40.95 7.87
N VAL A 494 -23.33 41.55 9.06
CA VAL A 494 -23.59 40.97 10.36
C VAL A 494 -24.66 41.82 11.05
N GLN A 495 -25.71 41.17 11.57
CA GLN A 495 -26.77 41.79 12.35
C GLN A 495 -26.57 41.44 13.83
N PRO A 496 -26.23 42.39 14.72
CA PRO A 496 -26.12 42.10 16.15
C PRO A 496 -27.37 41.42 16.71
N PRO A 497 -27.26 40.48 17.69
CA PRO A 497 -28.42 39.91 18.36
C PRO A 497 -29.32 41.01 18.96
N LEU A 498 -30.64 40.80 18.91
CA LEU A 498 -31.69 41.77 19.30
C LEU A 498 -31.75 42.11 20.81
N THR A 499 -30.68 41.86 21.57
CA THR A 499 -30.55 42.19 23.00
C THR A 499 -30.13 43.65 23.25
N GLN A 500 -30.23 44.53 22.26
CA GLN A 500 -30.12 45.98 22.45
C GLN A 500 -31.52 46.58 22.62
N SER A 501 -31.63 47.59 23.48
CA SER A 501 -32.88 48.25 23.87
C SER A 501 -33.71 48.72 22.66
N GLY A 502 -35.03 48.58 22.76
CA GLY A 502 -36.00 48.59 21.66
C GLY A 502 -36.12 49.88 20.81
N ASP A 503 -35.39 50.95 21.14
CA ASP A 503 -35.35 52.21 20.39
C ASP A 503 -34.17 52.32 19.42
N SER A 504 -33.35 51.27 19.28
CA SER A 504 -32.18 51.27 18.38
C SER A 504 -32.44 50.62 17.02
N ILE A 505 -32.18 51.36 15.94
CA ILE A 505 -32.24 50.85 14.56
C ILE A 505 -31.22 49.71 14.39
N PRO A 506 -31.56 48.57 13.76
CA PRO A 506 -30.61 47.47 13.55
C PRO A 506 -29.35 47.90 12.79
N GLU A 507 -28.23 48.04 13.48
CA GLU A 507 -26.97 48.48 12.88
C GLU A 507 -26.30 47.33 12.10
N PHE A 508 -26.58 47.25 10.80
CA PHE A 508 -25.90 46.33 9.89
C PHE A 508 -24.41 46.68 9.77
N ARG A 509 -23.54 45.77 10.20
CA ARG A 509 -22.08 45.96 10.16
C ARG A 509 -21.45 45.04 9.10
N PRO A 510 -20.49 45.51 8.28
CA PRO A 510 -19.80 44.64 7.35
C PRO A 510 -18.95 43.61 8.10
N ALA A 511 -19.12 42.33 7.71
CA ALA A 511 -18.48 41.15 8.29
C ALA A 511 -16.95 41.17 8.17
N PHE A 512 -16.46 41.78 7.10
CA PHE A 512 -15.06 41.86 6.74
C PHE A 512 -14.71 43.31 6.40
N ARG A 513 -13.58 43.82 6.93
CA ARG A 513 -13.14 45.19 6.70
C ARG A 513 -11.69 45.23 6.27
N HIS A 514 -11.39 45.89 5.15
CA HIS A 514 -10.00 46.15 4.76
C HIS A 514 -9.44 47.30 5.59
N LYS A 515 -8.38 47.02 6.36
CA LYS A 515 -7.62 48.01 7.15
C LYS A 515 -6.13 47.85 6.88
N PHE A 516 -5.36 48.90 7.15
CA PHE A 516 -3.91 48.77 7.23
C PHE A 516 -3.49 48.57 8.69
N LYS A 517 -2.94 47.41 9.01
CA LYS A 517 -2.30 47.17 10.33
C LYS A 517 -0.79 47.29 10.22
N THR A 518 -0.21 47.78 11.30
CA THR A 518 1.23 47.96 11.46
C THR A 518 1.80 46.70 12.10
N VAL A 519 2.59 45.92 11.35
CA VAL A 519 3.12 44.64 11.83
C VAL A 519 4.62 44.78 12.09
N THR A 520 5.03 44.64 13.35
CA THR A 520 6.43 44.54 13.76
C THR A 520 6.92 43.12 13.51
N LYS A 521 7.87 42.96 12.58
CA LYS A 521 8.32 41.63 12.13
C LYS A 521 9.06 40.83 13.23
N TYR A 522 9.59 41.52 14.23
CA TYR A 522 10.23 40.96 15.43
C TYR A 522 10.00 41.93 16.62
N PRO A 523 9.92 41.43 17.86
CA PRO A 523 10.02 42.28 19.05
C PRO A 523 11.33 43.08 19.00
N GLY A 524 11.26 44.40 19.17
CA GLY A 524 12.44 45.28 19.16
C GLY A 524 12.95 45.76 17.78
N SER A 525 12.38 45.30 16.66
CA SER A 525 12.78 45.82 15.33
C SER A 525 12.18 47.20 15.03
N LYS A 526 13.03 48.20 14.75
CA LYS A 526 12.60 49.54 14.28
C LYS A 526 11.98 49.54 12.87
N LEU A 527 12.03 48.43 12.12
CA LEU A 527 11.51 48.39 10.74
C LEU A 527 9.99 48.14 10.72
N VAL A 528 9.25 49.22 10.90
CA VAL A 528 7.78 49.26 10.90
C VAL A 528 7.25 49.21 9.46
N ARG A 529 6.51 48.17 9.08
CA ARG A 529 5.80 48.08 7.78
C ARG A 529 4.29 47.98 8.00
N ARG A 530 3.52 48.83 7.31
CA ARG A 530 2.06 48.70 7.18
C ARG A 530 1.73 47.65 6.13
N TYR A 531 0.83 46.74 6.45
CA TYR A 531 0.28 45.76 5.52
C TYR A 531 -1.24 45.92 5.45
N GLY A 532 -1.82 45.72 4.27
CA GLY A 532 -3.27 45.61 4.10
C GLY A 532 -3.74 44.27 4.65
N VAL A 533 -4.68 44.31 5.59
CA VAL A 533 -5.31 43.14 6.21
C VAL A 533 -6.83 43.22 6.09
N ILE A 534 -7.48 42.08 5.92
CA ILE A 534 -8.92 41.95 6.12
C ILE A 534 -9.15 41.52 7.56
N GLU A 535 -9.87 42.34 8.31
CA GLU A 535 -10.30 42.09 9.70
C GLU A 535 -11.74 41.57 9.70
N CYS A 536 -11.99 40.46 10.41
CA CYS A 536 -13.31 39.89 10.63
C CYS A 536 -14.01 40.53 11.84
N ASP A 537 -15.33 40.69 11.80
CA ASP A 537 -16.11 41.25 12.92
C ASP A 537 -16.06 40.36 14.18
N SER A 538 -15.97 40.99 15.35
CA SER A 538 -15.86 40.31 16.64
C SER A 538 -17.02 39.37 16.97
N LEU A 539 -18.24 39.65 16.48
CA LEU A 539 -19.41 38.79 16.71
C LEU A 539 -19.29 37.46 15.96
N LEU A 540 -18.71 37.47 14.76
CA LEU A 540 -18.42 36.26 13.99
C LEU A 540 -17.31 35.44 14.66
N LEU A 541 -16.23 36.11 15.10
CA LEU A 541 -15.12 35.47 15.81
C LEU A 541 -15.58 34.77 17.10
N ALA A 542 -16.46 35.39 17.88
CA ALA A 542 -17.01 34.77 19.09
C ALA A 542 -17.88 33.53 18.82
N GLY A 543 -18.63 33.50 17.71
CA GLY A 543 -19.49 32.37 17.34
C GLY A 543 -18.81 31.28 16.49
N LEU A 544 -17.54 31.50 16.08
CA LEU A 544 -16.84 30.65 15.13
C LEU A 544 -16.49 29.25 15.68
N ASP A 545 -16.08 29.15 16.95
CA ASP A 545 -15.81 27.85 17.60
C ASP A 545 -17.01 26.90 17.54
N LYS A 546 -18.18 27.41 17.94
CA LYS A 546 -19.44 26.64 17.98
C LYS A 546 -19.93 26.25 16.58
N SER A 547 -19.40 26.92 15.55
CA SER A 547 -19.80 26.77 14.14
C SER A 547 -18.74 26.06 13.28
N ALA A 548 -17.54 25.84 13.82
CA ALA A 548 -16.45 25.08 13.18
C ALA A 548 -16.90 23.68 12.76
N LYS A 549 -17.70 23.01 13.59
CA LYS A 549 -18.34 21.72 13.27
C LYS A 549 -19.30 21.74 12.07
N HIS A 550 -19.76 22.92 11.65
CA HIS A 550 -20.64 23.13 10.50
C HIS A 550 -19.89 23.65 9.26
N MET A 551 -18.59 23.95 9.37
CA MET A 551 -17.74 24.21 8.21
C MET A 551 -17.55 22.90 7.43
N LEU A 552 -18.21 22.79 6.29
CA LEU A 552 -18.05 21.65 5.39
C LEU A 552 -16.59 21.54 4.91
N ILE A 553 -15.98 20.38 5.14
CA ILE A 553 -14.63 20.05 4.68
C ILE A 553 -14.76 19.37 3.31
N PRO A 554 -14.44 20.04 2.19
CA PRO A 554 -14.74 19.54 0.85
C PRO A 554 -13.94 18.30 0.46
N TYR A 555 -12.77 18.08 1.08
CA TYR A 555 -11.86 17.00 0.73
C TYR A 555 -11.48 16.19 1.98
N VAL A 556 -11.83 14.90 1.97
CA VAL A 556 -11.52 13.93 3.02
C VAL A 556 -10.40 12.97 2.58
N PRO A 557 -9.84 12.13 3.47
CA PRO A 557 -8.89 11.08 3.09
C PRO A 557 -9.47 10.13 2.01
N MET A 558 -8.61 9.58 1.15
CA MET A 558 -9.08 8.86 -0.05
C MET A 558 -9.68 7.50 0.31
N LEU A 559 -10.84 7.16 -0.25
CA LEU A 559 -11.47 5.83 -0.08
C LEU A 559 -10.78 4.71 -0.87
N VAL A 560 -9.90 5.06 -1.79
CA VAL A 560 -9.13 4.14 -2.64
C VAL A 560 -7.65 4.52 -2.66
N PRO A 561 -6.73 3.57 -2.96
CA PRO A 561 -5.31 3.83 -3.08
C PRO A 561 -4.99 5.04 -3.99
N PRO A 562 -4.05 5.91 -3.60
CA PRO A 562 -3.64 7.07 -4.39
C PRO A 562 -3.11 6.73 -5.79
N LYS A 563 -3.14 7.72 -6.68
CA LYS A 563 -2.40 7.65 -7.96
C LYS A 563 -0.91 7.59 -7.68
N ARG A 564 -0.26 6.56 -8.22
CA ARG A 564 1.19 6.39 -8.20
C ARG A 564 1.94 7.59 -8.76
N TRP A 565 2.98 8.04 -8.07
CA TRP A 565 3.83 9.14 -8.49
C TRP A 565 4.65 8.78 -9.74
N ARG A 566 4.66 9.69 -10.73
CA ARG A 566 5.38 9.53 -12.01
C ARG A 566 6.13 10.81 -12.46
N GLY A 567 5.92 11.92 -11.76
CA GLY A 567 6.51 13.23 -12.06
C GLY A 567 5.94 14.32 -11.16
N TYR A 568 6.41 15.57 -11.34
CA TYR A 568 6.09 16.73 -10.49
C TYR A 568 4.60 16.90 -10.16
N ASP A 569 3.73 16.80 -11.18
CA ASP A 569 2.28 17.05 -11.14
C ASP A 569 1.45 15.77 -11.35
N LYS A 570 2.06 14.59 -11.14
CA LYS A 570 1.48 13.28 -11.50
C LYS A 570 1.64 12.27 -10.37
N GLY A 571 0.63 12.22 -9.50
CA GLY A 571 0.48 11.28 -8.39
C GLY A 571 -0.58 11.81 -7.43
N GLY A 572 -0.74 11.22 -6.24
CA GLY A 572 -1.65 11.69 -5.21
C GLY A 572 -3.13 11.43 -5.53
N TYR A 573 -3.95 12.48 -5.53
CA TYR A 573 -5.41 12.39 -5.71
C TYR A 573 -5.82 11.97 -7.14
N LEU A 574 -7.09 11.61 -7.35
CA LEU A 574 -7.58 11.18 -8.67
C LEU A 574 -7.74 12.36 -9.65
N PHE A 575 -8.28 13.49 -9.20
CA PHE A 575 -8.56 14.68 -10.02
C PHE A 575 -8.05 15.95 -9.35
N LEU A 576 -7.92 15.98 -8.01
CA LEU A 576 -7.36 17.14 -7.32
C LEU A 576 -5.89 17.35 -7.72
N PRO A 577 -5.48 18.58 -8.10
CA PRO A 577 -4.11 18.84 -8.52
C PRO A 577 -3.12 18.59 -7.39
N SER A 578 -2.24 17.62 -7.62
CA SER A 578 -1.31 17.07 -6.64
C SER A 578 0.12 17.32 -7.09
N TYR A 579 0.92 17.94 -6.22
CA TYR A 579 2.32 18.27 -6.50
C TYR A 579 3.22 17.53 -5.53
N ILE A 580 4.30 16.93 -6.05
CA ILE A 580 5.19 16.08 -5.26
C ILE A 580 5.90 16.85 -4.12
N MET A 581 6.09 18.17 -4.26
CA MET A 581 6.81 18.99 -3.28
C MET A 581 6.09 20.29 -2.95
N ARG A 582 6.08 20.64 -1.66
CA ARG A 582 5.61 21.90 -1.09
C ARG A 582 6.64 23.00 -1.38
N THR A 583 6.52 23.68 -2.51
CA THR A 583 7.52 24.70 -2.94
C THR A 583 7.30 26.10 -2.35
N HIS A 584 6.23 26.31 -1.57
CA HIS A 584 5.85 27.61 -0.99
C HIS A 584 5.85 28.80 -1.98
N GLY A 585 5.64 28.54 -3.28
CA GLY A 585 5.66 29.54 -4.35
C GLY A 585 7.03 29.81 -4.99
N SER A 586 8.11 29.15 -4.55
CA SER A 586 9.43 29.24 -5.20
C SER A 586 9.40 28.65 -6.60
N LYS A 587 9.55 29.51 -7.63
CA LYS A 587 9.58 29.08 -9.04
C LYS A 587 10.80 28.19 -9.35
N LYS A 588 12.00 28.54 -8.84
CA LYS A 588 13.23 27.75 -9.04
C LYS A 588 13.07 26.29 -8.59
N GLN A 589 12.42 26.07 -7.44
CA GLN A 589 12.11 24.72 -6.94
C GLN A 589 11.11 23.97 -7.81
N GLN A 590 10.10 24.65 -8.37
CA GLN A 590 9.12 24.02 -9.26
C GLN A 590 9.74 23.60 -10.59
N ASP A 591 10.60 24.45 -11.16
CA ASP A 591 11.19 24.19 -12.47
C ASP A 591 12.22 23.04 -12.37
N ALA A 592 13.08 23.05 -11.34
CA ALA A 592 14.01 21.94 -11.07
C ALA A 592 13.32 20.57 -10.93
N LEU A 593 12.12 20.50 -10.35
CA LEU A 593 11.35 19.25 -10.24
C LEU A 593 10.65 18.81 -11.54
N LYS A 594 10.37 19.74 -12.46
CA LYS A 594 9.79 19.41 -13.78
C LYS A 594 10.84 18.82 -14.70
N ASP A 595 12.09 19.24 -14.55
CA ASP A 595 13.22 18.82 -15.37
C ASP A 595 13.81 17.46 -14.93
N ILE A 596 13.51 17.00 -13.71
CA ILE A 596 13.96 15.70 -13.19
C ILE A 596 13.36 14.53 -13.98
N SER A 597 14.23 13.60 -14.39
CA SER A 597 13.81 12.37 -15.06
C SER A 597 13.09 11.42 -14.09
N SER A 598 12.03 10.75 -14.56
CA SER A 598 11.31 9.75 -13.76
C SER A 598 12.19 8.55 -13.33
N LYS A 599 13.34 8.32 -13.99
CA LYS A 599 14.30 7.29 -13.57
C LYS A 599 15.05 7.71 -12.31
N THR A 600 15.52 8.97 -12.26
CA THR A 600 16.27 9.53 -11.13
C THR A 600 15.44 9.56 -9.86
N ALA A 601 14.17 9.98 -9.96
CA ALA A 601 13.26 10.09 -8.82
C ALA A 601 12.48 8.80 -8.48
N HIS A 602 12.76 7.67 -9.15
CA HIS A 602 11.95 6.45 -9.00
C HIS A 602 11.83 5.97 -7.54
N ARG A 603 12.93 5.92 -6.78
CA ARG A 603 12.92 5.54 -5.36
C ARG A 603 12.09 6.48 -4.49
N VAL A 604 12.09 7.77 -4.82
CA VAL A 604 11.28 8.78 -4.11
C VAL A 604 9.80 8.59 -4.40
N PHE A 605 9.44 8.30 -5.66
CA PHE A 605 8.08 7.97 -6.04
C PHE A 605 7.61 6.68 -5.36
N GLU A 606 8.44 5.64 -5.33
CA GLU A 606 8.15 4.35 -4.69
C GLU A 606 7.95 4.49 -3.17
N ALA A 607 8.78 5.29 -2.50
CA ALA A 607 8.61 5.59 -1.07
C ALA A 607 7.29 6.33 -0.79
N LEU A 608 6.96 7.37 -1.57
CA LEU A 608 5.69 8.10 -1.44
C LEU A 608 4.47 7.24 -1.78
N ASP A 609 4.58 6.37 -2.79
CA ASP A 609 3.54 5.40 -3.15
C ASP A 609 3.34 4.37 -2.04
N THR A 610 4.42 3.89 -1.42
CA THR A 610 4.35 2.94 -0.31
C THR A 610 3.66 3.57 0.90
N LEU A 611 4.08 4.76 1.32
CA LEU A 611 3.41 5.53 2.39
C LEU A 611 1.94 5.83 2.06
N GLY A 612 1.64 6.13 0.79
CA GLY A 612 0.29 6.43 0.32
C GLY A 612 -0.64 5.21 0.22
N ASN A 613 -0.10 4.02 -0.01
CA ASN A 613 -0.86 2.78 -0.11
C ASN A 613 -1.15 2.11 1.25
N THR A 614 -0.61 2.63 2.36
CA THR A 614 -0.97 2.17 3.71
C THR A 614 -2.42 2.54 4.02
N LYS A 615 -3.26 1.53 4.28
CA LYS A 615 -4.69 1.71 4.60
C LYS A 615 -4.88 1.94 6.10
N TRP A 616 -5.52 3.05 6.45
CA TRP A 616 -5.84 3.47 7.81
C TRP A 616 -7.34 3.35 8.09
N ARG A 617 -7.74 3.24 9.36
CA ARG A 617 -9.13 3.41 9.79
C ARG A 617 -9.20 4.20 11.10
N VAL A 618 -10.40 4.63 11.46
CA VAL A 618 -10.67 5.29 12.75
C VAL A 618 -10.81 4.23 13.84
N ASN A 619 -10.08 4.37 14.94
CA ASN A 619 -10.29 3.59 16.16
C ASN A 619 -11.54 4.11 16.88
N ARG A 620 -12.67 3.43 16.68
CA ARG A 620 -13.99 3.86 17.21
C ARG A 620 -14.00 3.97 18.73
N LYS A 621 -13.39 3.02 19.45
CA LYS A 621 -13.35 3.04 20.93
C LYS A 621 -12.67 4.30 21.47
N ILE A 622 -11.58 4.73 20.83
CA ILE A 622 -10.85 5.94 21.23
C ILE A 622 -11.60 7.20 20.78
N LEU A 623 -12.20 7.21 19.59
CA LEU A 623 -13.07 8.30 19.16
C LEU A 623 -14.23 8.52 20.14
N ASP A 624 -14.92 7.46 20.57
CA ASP A 624 -16.04 7.56 21.52
C ASP A 624 -15.61 8.17 22.87
N VAL A 625 -14.41 7.83 23.37
CA VAL A 625 -13.84 8.43 24.59
C VAL A 625 -13.49 9.90 24.39
N VAL A 626 -12.83 10.22 23.28
CA VAL A 626 -12.48 11.59 22.86
C VAL A 626 -13.73 12.45 22.74
N GLU A 627 -14.80 11.96 22.10
CA GLU A 627 -16.03 12.72 21.89
C GLU A 627 -16.77 13.02 23.21
N ARG A 628 -16.77 12.08 24.16
CA ARG A 628 -17.32 12.31 25.51
C ARG A 628 -16.50 13.33 26.29
N LEU A 629 -15.19 13.17 26.39
CA LEU A 629 -14.30 14.14 27.04
C LEU A 629 -14.40 15.54 26.41
N TRP A 630 -14.63 15.60 25.09
CA TRP A 630 -14.89 16.85 24.39
C TRP A 630 -16.28 17.42 24.66
N ALA A 631 -17.32 16.59 24.80
CA ALA A 631 -18.66 17.03 25.19
C ALA A 631 -18.67 17.61 26.62
N ASP A 632 -17.94 16.96 27.54
CA ASP A 632 -17.87 17.29 28.98
C ASP A 632 -17.04 18.55 29.30
N GLY A 633 -16.56 19.29 28.29
CA GLY A 633 -15.83 20.56 28.46
C GLY A 633 -14.35 20.55 28.03
N GLY A 634 -13.79 19.39 27.69
CA GLY A 634 -12.38 19.26 27.30
C GLY A 634 -11.42 19.38 28.48
N ASN A 635 -10.28 20.04 28.30
CA ASN A 635 -9.23 20.27 29.33
C ASN A 635 -8.60 18.98 29.94
N ILE A 636 -8.81 17.81 29.33
CA ILE A 636 -8.35 16.50 29.80
C ILE A 636 -7.57 15.83 28.66
N ALA A 637 -6.54 15.03 28.97
CA ALA A 637 -5.74 14.28 27.98
C ALA A 637 -5.14 15.16 26.86
N GLY A 638 -4.71 16.38 27.20
CA GLY A 638 -4.19 17.34 26.21
C GLY A 638 -5.25 17.99 25.31
N LEU A 639 -6.54 17.70 25.48
CA LEU A 639 -7.62 18.48 24.86
C LEU A 639 -7.63 19.89 25.46
N VAL A 640 -7.87 20.89 24.61
CA VAL A 640 -8.05 22.28 25.03
C VAL A 640 -9.33 22.43 25.88
N ASN A 641 -9.34 23.37 26.83
CA ASN A 641 -10.55 23.75 27.54
C ASN A 641 -11.54 24.44 26.58
N ARG A 642 -12.82 24.04 26.64
CA ARG A 642 -13.89 24.66 25.84
C ARG A 642 -14.27 26.06 26.30
N GLU A 643 -13.93 26.44 27.52
CA GLU A 643 -14.22 27.73 28.12
C GLU A 643 -13.05 28.74 28.04
N ASP A 644 -13.42 30.00 27.96
CA ASP A 644 -12.52 31.14 27.98
C ASP A 644 -12.08 31.45 29.43
N VAL A 645 -10.84 31.91 29.61
CA VAL A 645 -10.41 32.49 30.89
C VAL A 645 -11.16 33.81 31.09
N PRO A 646 -11.74 34.08 32.28
CA PRO A 646 -12.37 35.37 32.56
C PRO A 646 -11.37 36.52 32.37
N ILE A 647 -11.83 37.62 31.80
CA ILE A 647 -11.02 38.84 31.64
C ILE A 647 -11.04 39.57 32.99
N PRO A 648 -9.88 39.87 33.61
CA PRO A 648 -9.83 40.58 34.88
C PRO A 648 -10.56 41.93 34.80
N GLU A 649 -11.42 42.20 35.78
CA GLU A 649 -12.09 43.49 35.93
C GLU A 649 -11.07 44.60 36.24
N LYS A 650 -11.39 45.84 35.85
CA LYS A 650 -10.51 46.98 36.09
C LYS A 650 -10.51 47.28 37.60
N PRO A 651 -9.34 47.38 38.27
CA PRO A 651 -9.29 47.79 39.66
C PRO A 651 -9.90 49.19 39.84
N SER A 652 -10.50 49.42 41.00
CA SER A 652 -11.03 50.73 41.42
C SER A 652 -9.92 51.71 41.85
N SER A 653 -8.73 51.19 42.13
CA SER A 653 -7.52 51.93 42.44
C SER A 653 -6.99 52.71 41.24
N GLU A 654 -6.45 53.91 41.50
CA GLU A 654 -5.73 54.71 40.49
C GLU A 654 -4.21 54.46 40.47
N ASP A 655 -3.70 53.52 41.29
CA ASP A 655 -2.27 53.19 41.34
C ASP A 655 -1.73 52.79 39.95
N PRO A 656 -0.71 53.49 39.42
CA PRO A 656 -0.08 53.14 38.15
C PRO A 656 0.45 51.69 38.09
N GLU A 657 0.97 51.14 39.19
CA GLU A 657 1.51 49.77 39.20
C GLU A 657 0.40 48.71 39.13
N GLU A 658 -0.64 48.86 39.95
CA GLU A 658 -1.84 48.00 39.92
C GLU A 658 -2.55 48.08 38.56
N ILE A 659 -2.75 49.28 38.01
CA ILE A 659 -3.30 49.47 36.65
C ILE A 659 -2.41 48.82 35.59
N GLN A 660 -1.08 48.87 35.74
CA GLN A 660 -0.16 48.20 34.82
C GLN A 660 -0.29 46.67 34.94
N SER A 661 -0.26 46.12 36.15
CA SER A 661 -0.46 44.70 36.44
C SER A 661 -1.79 44.18 35.88
N TRP A 662 -2.88 44.94 36.05
CA TRP A 662 -4.17 44.66 35.42
C TRP A 662 -4.08 44.65 33.89
N LYS A 663 -3.48 45.66 33.26
CA LYS A 663 -3.28 45.70 31.79
C LYS A 663 -2.50 44.49 31.28
N TRP A 664 -1.47 44.04 32.01
CA TRP A 664 -0.72 42.81 31.70
C TRP A 664 -1.59 41.56 31.84
N SER A 665 -2.38 41.46 32.91
CA SER A 665 -3.28 40.33 33.18
C SER A 665 -4.40 40.23 32.13
N VAL A 666 -5.02 41.34 31.73
CA VAL A 666 -5.98 41.41 30.63
C VAL A 666 -5.35 40.99 29.29
N ARG A 667 -4.12 41.43 28.99
CA ARG A 667 -3.39 40.99 27.79
C ARG A 667 -3.11 39.50 27.82
N LYS A 668 -2.73 38.93 28.97
CA LYS A 668 -2.48 37.50 29.17
C LYS A 668 -3.76 36.66 29.00
N ALA A 669 -4.88 37.08 29.61
CA ALA A 669 -6.18 36.43 29.46
C ALA A 669 -6.65 36.44 27.99
N LYS A 670 -6.67 37.62 27.34
CA LYS A 670 -7.04 37.75 25.92
C LYS A 670 -6.14 36.92 25.00
N LYS A 671 -4.82 36.87 25.25
CA LYS A 671 -3.91 35.99 24.50
C LYS A 671 -4.27 34.51 24.67
N THR A 672 -4.47 34.07 25.91
CA THR A 672 -4.82 32.68 26.25
C THR A 672 -6.12 32.26 25.56
N ASN A 673 -7.14 33.12 25.56
CA ASN A 673 -8.43 32.82 24.94
C ASN A 673 -8.34 32.69 23.41
N ARG A 674 -7.51 33.49 22.74
CA ARG A 674 -7.25 33.33 21.29
C ARG A 674 -6.50 32.04 20.97
N GLU A 675 -5.51 31.67 21.78
CA GLU A 675 -4.78 30.41 21.62
C GLU A 675 -5.73 29.22 21.84
N ARG A 676 -6.60 29.29 22.86
CA ARG A 676 -7.67 28.30 23.08
C ARG A 676 -8.64 28.23 21.90
N HIS A 677 -9.19 29.35 21.44
CA HIS A 677 -10.10 29.43 20.27
C HIS A 677 -9.53 28.71 19.05
N SER A 678 -8.28 29.03 18.66
CA SER A 678 -7.63 28.37 17.51
C SER A 678 -7.50 26.85 17.69
N LEU A 679 -7.16 26.38 18.90
CA LEU A 679 -7.10 24.96 19.24
C LEU A 679 -8.50 24.30 19.27
N ARG A 680 -9.54 24.98 19.75
CA ARG A 680 -10.93 24.48 19.75
C ARG A 680 -11.43 24.25 18.32
N CYS A 681 -11.18 25.21 17.44
CA CYS A 681 -11.44 25.09 16.00
C CYS A 681 -10.69 23.91 15.35
N ASP A 682 -9.40 23.73 15.65
CA ASP A 682 -8.61 22.61 15.11
C ASP A 682 -9.12 21.23 15.59
N VAL A 683 -9.50 21.11 16.88
CA VAL A 683 -10.12 19.88 17.42
C VAL A 683 -11.44 19.57 16.71
N GLU A 684 -12.35 20.54 16.55
CA GLU A 684 -13.63 20.28 15.84
C GLU A 684 -13.43 19.91 14.36
N LEU A 685 -12.45 20.50 13.67
CA LEU A 685 -12.12 20.12 12.29
C LEU A 685 -11.57 18.69 12.21
N LYS A 686 -10.71 18.27 13.15
CA LYS A 686 -10.21 16.89 13.25
C LYS A 686 -11.34 15.90 13.53
N LEU A 687 -12.21 16.21 14.51
CA LEU A 687 -13.36 15.37 14.86
C LEU A 687 -14.39 15.31 13.73
N SER A 688 -14.64 16.40 13.01
CA SER A 688 -15.51 16.42 11.82
C SER A 688 -15.06 15.40 10.75
N VAL A 689 -13.76 15.33 10.46
CA VAL A 689 -13.22 14.31 9.56
C VAL A 689 -13.31 12.91 10.18
N ALA A 690 -12.99 12.74 11.46
CA ALA A 690 -13.08 11.44 12.13
C ALA A 690 -14.52 10.89 12.09
N ARG A 691 -15.53 11.72 12.40
CA ARG A 691 -16.96 11.42 12.30
C ARG A 691 -17.37 10.98 10.89
N LYS A 692 -16.94 11.68 9.84
CA LYS A 692 -17.25 11.34 8.44
C LYS A 692 -16.55 10.05 7.97
N MET A 693 -15.42 9.67 8.56
CA MET A 693 -14.64 8.49 8.17
C MET A 693 -14.80 7.27 9.09
N LYS A 694 -15.54 7.37 10.22
CA LYS A 694 -15.64 6.30 11.23
C LYS A 694 -16.29 5.01 10.72
N ASP A 695 -17.18 5.14 9.74
CA ASP A 695 -17.97 4.04 9.18
C ASP A 695 -17.32 3.40 7.95
N GLU A 696 -16.25 4.00 7.42
CA GLU A 696 -15.44 3.42 6.35
C GLU A 696 -14.53 2.31 6.89
N GLU A 697 -14.45 1.18 6.20
CA GLU A 697 -13.52 0.09 6.53
C GLU A 697 -12.04 0.49 6.46
N GLY A 698 -11.75 1.58 5.75
CA GLY A 698 -10.47 2.27 5.80
C GLY A 698 -10.19 3.07 4.54
N PHE A 699 -9.25 4.00 4.68
CA PHE A 699 -8.93 5.08 3.76
C PHE A 699 -7.41 5.29 3.68
N TYR A 700 -6.99 6.16 2.78
CA TYR A 700 -5.60 6.34 2.38
C TYR A 700 -5.21 7.83 2.41
N TYR A 701 -3.93 8.08 2.74
CA TYR A 701 -3.35 9.41 2.75
C TYR A 701 -2.33 9.54 1.60
N PRO A 702 -2.64 10.24 0.49
CA PRO A 702 -1.59 10.60 -0.46
C PRO A 702 -0.52 11.45 0.25
N HIS A 703 0.75 11.16 -0.01
CA HIS A 703 1.89 11.87 0.59
C HIS A 703 2.58 12.78 -0.43
N ASN A 704 3.11 13.89 0.06
CA ASN A 704 4.03 14.78 -0.67
C ASN A 704 5.24 15.16 0.21
N LEU A 705 6.18 15.90 -0.36
CA LEU A 705 7.46 16.25 0.28
C LEU A 705 7.53 17.74 0.67
N ASP A 706 8.36 18.07 1.65
CA ASP A 706 8.95 19.41 1.75
C ASP A 706 10.19 19.56 0.84
N PHE A 707 10.80 20.75 0.83
CA PHE A 707 12.00 21.01 0.02
C PHE A 707 13.25 20.22 0.43
N ARG A 708 13.22 19.53 1.58
CA ARG A 708 14.31 18.70 2.11
C ARG A 708 14.10 17.21 1.80
N GLY A 709 12.95 16.85 1.24
CA GLY A 709 12.57 15.46 0.96
C GLY A 709 11.91 14.72 2.13
N ARG A 710 11.45 15.43 3.19
CA ARG A 710 10.64 14.81 4.26
C ARG A 710 9.21 14.60 3.76
N ALA A 711 8.65 13.42 3.98
CA ALA A 711 7.29 13.08 3.56
C ALA A 711 6.23 13.55 4.57
N TYR A 712 5.09 13.99 4.04
CA TYR A 712 3.96 14.49 4.80
C TYR A 712 2.63 14.05 4.14
N PRO A 713 1.63 13.61 4.91
CA PRO A 713 0.25 13.47 4.42
C PRO A 713 -0.26 14.77 3.77
N MET A 714 -0.98 14.65 2.66
CA MET A 714 -1.58 15.79 1.95
C MET A 714 -2.89 16.29 2.57
N HIS A 715 -3.57 15.45 3.37
CA HIS A 715 -4.77 15.86 4.11
C HIS A 715 -4.37 16.56 5.43
N PRO A 716 -4.78 17.82 5.66
CA PRO A 716 -4.17 18.65 6.70
C PRO A 716 -4.70 18.40 8.12
N HIS A 717 -5.98 18.05 8.29
CA HIS A 717 -6.64 18.02 9.62
C HIS A 717 -6.36 16.71 10.38
N LEU A 718 -7.11 15.65 10.07
CA LEU A 718 -6.86 14.30 10.58
C LEU A 718 -5.76 13.63 9.75
N ASN A 719 -4.64 13.28 10.36
CA ASN A 719 -3.58 12.42 9.80
C ASN A 719 -2.66 11.90 10.92
N HIS A 720 -1.93 10.82 10.65
CA HIS A 720 -1.08 10.12 11.64
C HIS A 720 0.19 10.89 12.06
N LEU A 721 0.54 12.00 11.40
CA LEU A 721 1.72 12.81 11.76
C LEU A 721 1.37 13.93 12.76
N SER A 722 0.08 14.18 12.98
CA SER A 722 -0.48 15.22 13.85
C SER A 722 -0.38 14.85 15.34
N SER A 723 -1.09 15.58 16.20
CA SER A 723 -1.16 15.45 17.68
C SER A 723 -1.59 14.05 18.16
N ASP A 724 -1.31 13.72 19.43
CA ASP A 724 -1.72 12.47 20.10
C ASP A 724 -3.20 12.09 19.83
N LEU A 725 -4.13 13.05 19.98
CA LEU A 725 -5.54 12.94 19.57
C LEU A 725 -5.73 12.25 18.20
N CYS A 726 -4.97 12.66 17.18
CA CYS A 726 -5.06 12.10 15.84
C CYS A 726 -4.41 10.72 15.75
N ARG A 727 -3.34 10.47 16.52
CA ARG A 727 -2.61 9.19 16.52
C ARG A 727 -3.38 8.10 17.25
N GLY A 728 -3.91 8.36 18.45
CA GLY A 728 -4.78 7.43 19.18
C GLY A 728 -6.09 7.12 18.45
N THR A 729 -6.62 8.09 17.69
CA THR A 729 -7.84 7.91 16.88
C THR A 729 -7.58 7.16 15.55
N LEU A 730 -6.32 6.94 15.14
CA LEU A 730 -5.99 6.29 13.87
C LEU A 730 -5.24 4.97 14.08
N GLU A 731 -5.69 3.91 13.41
CA GLU A 731 -5.04 2.59 13.42
C GLU A 731 -4.96 2.01 12.00
N PHE A 732 -4.17 0.95 11.80
CA PHE A 732 -4.12 0.29 10.49
C PHE A 732 -5.42 -0.43 10.20
N ALA A 733 -5.97 -0.26 9.00
CA ALA A 733 -7.17 -0.99 8.59
C ALA A 733 -6.91 -2.50 8.46
N GLU A 734 -5.71 -2.87 8.02
CA GLU A 734 -5.25 -4.26 7.96
C GLU A 734 -4.58 -4.66 9.27
N GLY A 735 -5.26 -5.49 10.06
CA GLY A 735 -4.72 -6.04 11.30
C GLY A 735 -3.79 -7.23 11.06
N ARG A 736 -2.91 -7.51 12.03
CA ARG A 736 -1.99 -8.66 12.03
C ARG A 736 -2.06 -9.41 13.37
N PRO A 737 -1.96 -10.74 13.39
CA PRO A 737 -1.86 -11.48 14.64
C PRO A 737 -0.59 -11.07 15.39
N LEU A 738 -0.68 -10.86 16.70
CA LEU A 738 0.47 -10.44 17.51
C LEU A 738 1.64 -11.45 17.43
N GLY A 739 1.36 -12.74 17.55
CA GLY A 739 2.41 -13.74 17.78
C GLY A 739 3.18 -13.50 19.08
N LYS A 740 4.23 -14.29 19.33
CA LYS A 740 5.07 -14.12 20.53
C LYS A 740 5.81 -12.78 20.54
N SER A 741 6.36 -12.36 19.40
CA SER A 741 7.12 -11.12 19.27
C SER A 741 6.24 -9.86 19.28
N GLY A 742 5.05 -9.89 18.68
CA GLY A 742 4.17 -8.73 18.68
C GLY A 742 3.58 -8.42 20.06
N LEU A 743 3.30 -9.43 20.89
CA LEU A 743 2.89 -9.18 22.29
C LEU A 743 4.03 -8.52 23.10
N TYR A 744 5.26 -9.01 22.95
CA TYR A 744 6.46 -8.41 23.53
C TYR A 744 6.63 -6.94 23.10
N TRP A 745 6.55 -6.67 21.79
CA TRP A 745 6.67 -5.32 21.25
C TRP A 745 5.51 -4.41 21.63
N LEU A 746 4.29 -4.94 21.79
CA LEU A 746 3.14 -4.18 22.28
C LEU A 746 3.33 -3.73 23.73
N LYS A 747 3.88 -4.58 24.61
CA LYS A 747 4.22 -4.20 26.00
C LYS A 747 5.32 -3.12 26.02
N ILE A 748 6.37 -3.26 25.22
CA ILE A 748 7.42 -2.22 25.10
C ILE A 748 6.84 -0.91 24.54
N HIS A 749 5.98 -0.98 23.53
CA HIS A 749 5.35 0.20 22.94
C HIS A 749 4.46 0.94 23.95
N PHE A 750 3.66 0.21 24.72
CA PHE A 750 2.89 0.76 25.82
C PHE A 750 3.78 1.48 26.84
N ALA A 751 4.88 0.85 27.28
CA ALA A 751 5.83 1.44 28.22
C ALA A 751 6.50 2.71 27.65
N ASN A 752 6.77 2.75 26.34
CA ASN A 752 7.30 3.94 25.66
C ASN A 752 6.28 5.09 25.59
N LEU A 753 4.98 4.80 25.43
CA LEU A 753 3.91 5.79 25.39
C LEU A 753 3.57 6.36 26.78
N TYR A 754 3.74 5.54 27.82
CA TYR A 754 3.59 6.01 29.21
C TYR A 754 4.69 7.01 29.57
N ALA A 755 5.92 6.78 29.09
CA ALA A 755 7.09 7.64 29.26
C ALA A 755 7.40 7.94 30.75
N GLY A 756 7.76 9.19 31.10
CA GLY A 756 8.04 9.59 32.49
C GLY A 756 9.34 8.99 33.07
N GLY A 757 10.26 8.54 32.23
CA GLY A 757 11.48 7.83 32.60
C GLY A 757 11.43 6.32 32.34
N VAL A 758 10.23 5.75 32.14
CA VAL A 758 10.05 4.33 31.78
C VAL A 758 10.66 4.03 30.40
N GLU A 759 10.59 4.98 29.47
CA GLU A 759 11.17 4.89 28.13
C GLU A 759 12.70 4.81 28.11
N LYS A 760 13.37 5.17 29.22
CA LYS A 760 14.83 5.09 29.41
C LYS A 760 15.29 3.76 30.00
N LEU A 761 14.39 2.96 30.56
CA LEU A 761 14.72 1.65 31.11
C LEU A 761 15.15 0.67 30.01
N SER A 762 15.82 -0.42 30.41
CA SER A 762 16.03 -1.58 29.53
C SER A 762 14.70 -2.17 29.06
N HIS A 763 14.71 -2.99 28.00
CA HIS A 763 13.49 -3.68 27.56
C HIS A 763 12.89 -4.56 28.68
N GLU A 764 13.71 -5.19 29.52
CA GLU A 764 13.27 -5.97 30.67
C GLU A 764 12.59 -5.08 31.73
N GLY A 765 13.18 -3.92 32.06
CA GLY A 765 12.57 -2.96 32.98
C GLY A 765 11.24 -2.39 32.47
N ARG A 766 11.13 -2.16 31.15
CA ARG A 766 9.85 -1.78 30.51
C ARG A 766 8.81 -2.87 30.59
N LEU A 767 9.19 -4.15 30.41
CA LEU A 767 8.26 -5.28 30.55
C LEU A 767 7.80 -5.44 32.01
N ALA A 768 8.71 -5.39 32.98
CA ALA A 768 8.39 -5.46 34.39
C ALA A 768 7.42 -4.34 34.83
N PHE A 769 7.59 -3.12 34.31
CA PHE A 769 6.62 -2.04 34.49
C PHE A 769 5.21 -2.42 33.98
N VAL A 770 5.09 -3.08 32.82
CA VAL A 770 3.79 -3.53 32.30
C VAL A 770 3.18 -4.64 33.17
N GLU A 771 3.96 -5.62 33.61
CA GLU A 771 3.43 -6.70 34.47
C GLU A 771 2.98 -6.17 35.85
N ASN A 772 3.64 -5.15 36.38
CA ASN A 772 3.28 -4.51 37.66
C ASN A 772 2.02 -3.63 37.58
N HIS A 773 1.57 -3.26 36.38
CA HIS A 773 0.43 -2.36 36.15
C HIS A 773 -0.71 -2.99 35.34
N LEU A 774 -0.78 -4.33 35.28
CA LEU A 774 -1.84 -5.04 34.54
C LEU A 774 -3.25 -4.61 34.96
N ASP A 775 -3.50 -4.45 36.26
CA ASP A 775 -4.82 -4.02 36.77
C ASP A 775 -5.18 -2.59 36.34
N ASP A 776 -4.20 -1.69 36.22
CA ASP A 776 -4.42 -0.31 35.76
C ASP A 776 -4.64 -0.24 34.24
N ILE A 777 -3.99 -1.12 33.49
CA ILE A 777 -4.19 -1.31 32.05
C ILE A 777 -5.61 -1.84 31.78
N MET A 778 -6.06 -2.83 32.56
CA MET A 778 -7.39 -3.43 32.44
C MET A 778 -8.50 -2.43 32.82
N ASP A 779 -8.37 -1.74 33.95
CA ASP A 779 -9.30 -0.66 34.35
C ASP A 779 -9.36 0.46 33.29
N SER A 780 -8.20 0.91 32.78
CA SER A 780 -8.14 1.94 31.74
C SER A 780 -8.81 1.49 30.43
N ALA A 781 -8.68 0.21 30.06
CA ALA A 781 -9.26 -0.34 28.83
C ALA A 781 -10.78 -0.53 28.89
N GLU A 782 -11.32 -0.79 30.07
CA GLU A 782 -12.75 -1.10 30.29
C GLU A 782 -13.54 0.14 30.72
N ASN A 783 -13.01 0.91 31.67
CA ASN A 783 -13.66 2.03 32.32
C ASN A 783 -12.91 3.36 32.08
N ALA A 784 -12.43 3.58 30.85
CA ALA A 784 -11.59 4.73 30.46
C ALA A 784 -12.00 6.10 31.04
N ILE A 785 -13.30 6.36 31.22
CA ILE A 785 -13.86 7.63 31.73
C ILE A 785 -14.26 7.56 33.22
N HIS A 786 -14.69 6.41 33.74
CA HIS A 786 -15.26 6.32 35.11
C HIS A 786 -14.42 5.51 36.10
N GLY A 787 -13.37 4.83 35.64
CA GLY A 787 -12.39 4.12 36.46
C GLY A 787 -11.30 5.03 37.03
N ARG A 788 -10.13 4.47 37.33
CA ARG A 788 -8.98 5.18 37.92
C ARG A 788 -8.32 6.19 36.97
N ARG A 789 -8.66 6.16 35.68
CA ARG A 789 -8.13 7.03 34.61
C ARG A 789 -6.58 7.07 34.57
N TRP A 790 -5.92 5.98 34.94
CA TRP A 790 -4.45 5.93 35.09
C TRP A 790 -3.71 6.30 33.80
N TRP A 791 -4.26 5.93 32.64
CA TRP A 791 -3.79 6.32 31.31
C TRP A 791 -3.61 7.84 31.09
N LEU A 792 -4.27 8.71 31.86
CA LEU A 792 -4.07 10.17 31.79
C LEU A 792 -2.70 10.64 32.30
N LYS A 793 -1.95 9.79 33.00
CA LYS A 793 -0.60 10.09 33.50
C LYS A 793 0.50 9.92 32.45
N ALA A 794 0.19 9.31 31.31
CA ALA A 794 1.11 9.12 30.20
C ALA A 794 1.42 10.42 29.46
N GLU A 795 2.58 10.50 28.80
CA GLU A 795 2.94 11.64 27.93
C GLU A 795 2.07 11.71 26.66
N ASP A 796 1.67 10.55 26.11
CA ASP A 796 0.75 10.41 24.98
C ASP A 796 -0.54 9.65 25.41
N PRO A 797 -1.51 10.31 26.09
CA PRO A 797 -2.65 9.62 26.72
C PRO A 797 -3.54 8.82 25.76
N PHE A 798 -3.90 9.35 24.58
CA PHE A 798 -4.83 8.65 23.68
C PHE A 798 -4.18 7.46 22.97
N GLN A 799 -2.89 7.56 22.60
CA GLN A 799 -2.12 6.41 22.13
C GLN A 799 -1.93 5.38 23.26
N CYS A 800 -1.64 5.82 24.49
CA CYS A 800 -1.53 4.94 25.66
C CYS A 800 -2.83 4.17 25.93
N LEU A 801 -3.98 4.85 25.90
CA LEU A 801 -5.30 4.21 26.03
C LEU A 801 -5.58 3.22 24.89
N ALA A 802 -5.20 3.55 23.65
CA ALA A 802 -5.32 2.62 22.52
C ALA A 802 -4.47 1.35 22.74
N ALA A 803 -3.27 1.48 23.30
CA ALA A 803 -2.43 0.36 23.69
C ALA A 803 -3.02 -0.46 24.85
N CYS A 804 -3.60 0.18 25.88
CA CYS A 804 -4.34 -0.51 26.95
C CYS A 804 -5.47 -1.38 26.38
N VAL A 805 -6.26 -0.83 25.46
CA VAL A 805 -7.41 -1.50 24.84
C VAL A 805 -6.99 -2.76 24.06
N VAL A 806 -5.81 -2.77 23.42
CA VAL A 806 -5.29 -3.97 22.73
C VAL A 806 -4.61 -4.94 23.70
N LEU A 807 -3.88 -4.46 24.71
CA LEU A 807 -3.29 -5.29 25.75
C LEU A 807 -4.35 -6.05 26.54
N ALA A 808 -5.42 -5.39 26.99
CA ALA A 808 -6.53 -6.03 27.70
C ALA A 808 -7.22 -7.10 26.84
N GLN A 809 -7.37 -6.88 25.52
CA GLN A 809 -7.88 -7.91 24.59
C GLN A 809 -6.93 -9.10 24.46
N ALA A 810 -5.62 -8.86 24.45
CA ALA A 810 -4.62 -9.92 24.44
C ALA A 810 -4.63 -10.73 25.74
N LEU A 811 -4.70 -10.07 26.90
CA LEU A 811 -4.68 -10.69 28.23
C LEU A 811 -5.95 -11.49 28.54
N LYS A 812 -7.13 -11.02 28.09
CA LYS A 812 -8.41 -11.75 28.20
C LYS A 812 -8.55 -12.93 27.23
N SER A 813 -7.72 -13.00 26.18
CA SER A 813 -7.82 -14.06 25.17
C SER A 813 -7.21 -15.36 25.69
N PRO A 814 -7.86 -16.53 25.49
CA PRO A 814 -7.25 -17.83 25.77
C PRO A 814 -6.04 -18.12 24.86
N SER A 815 -5.86 -17.35 23.78
CA SER A 815 -4.64 -17.35 22.97
C SER A 815 -4.21 -15.91 22.65
N PRO A 816 -3.43 -15.26 23.53
CA PRO A 816 -2.99 -13.87 23.35
C PRO A 816 -2.25 -13.64 22.03
N TYR A 817 -1.50 -14.65 21.56
CA TYR A 817 -0.71 -14.59 20.33
C TYR A 817 -1.54 -14.58 19.04
N SER A 818 -2.80 -15.06 19.09
CA SER A 818 -3.71 -15.08 17.94
C SER A 818 -4.52 -13.79 17.78
N VAL A 819 -4.51 -12.91 18.79
CA VAL A 819 -5.25 -11.65 18.75
C VAL A 819 -4.73 -10.76 17.62
N ILE A 820 -5.66 -10.26 16.81
CA ILE A 820 -5.38 -9.39 15.68
C ILE A 820 -5.23 -7.96 16.18
N SER A 821 -4.00 -7.44 16.18
CA SER A 821 -3.72 -6.04 16.46
C SER A 821 -3.79 -5.19 15.20
N HIS A 822 -4.36 -4.01 15.34
CA HIS A 822 -4.39 -2.95 14.32
C HIS A 822 -3.50 -1.76 14.71
N LEU A 823 -2.97 -1.75 15.94
CA LEU A 823 -2.23 -0.64 16.51
C LEU A 823 -0.85 -0.50 15.85
N PRO A 824 -0.47 0.68 15.33
CA PRO A 824 0.89 0.95 14.88
C PRO A 824 1.87 0.89 16.06
N ILE A 825 2.95 0.11 15.92
CA ILE A 825 4.04 0.06 16.90
C ILE A 825 5.11 1.06 16.51
N HIS A 826 5.35 2.07 17.34
CA HIS A 826 6.33 3.11 17.07
C HIS A 826 7.76 2.67 17.45
N GLN A 827 8.70 2.95 16.56
CA GLN A 827 10.15 2.83 16.76
C GLN A 827 10.77 4.14 16.24
N ASP A 828 11.52 4.85 17.08
CA ASP A 828 12.21 6.09 16.71
C ASP A 828 13.68 6.04 17.17
N GLY A 829 14.55 6.72 16.42
CA GLY A 829 15.97 6.80 16.68
C GLY A 829 16.30 7.98 17.60
N SER A 830 16.89 7.67 18.76
CA SER A 830 17.35 8.65 19.75
C SER A 830 18.26 9.70 19.10
N CYS A 831 17.73 10.92 18.91
CA CYS A 831 18.41 12.02 18.23
C CYS A 831 18.93 11.65 16.81
N ASN A 832 18.06 11.12 15.93
CA ASN A 832 18.33 10.81 14.52
C ASN A 832 19.31 11.77 13.78
N GLY A 833 19.24 13.09 14.05
CA GLY A 833 20.18 14.07 13.48
C GLY A 833 21.63 13.89 13.92
N LEU A 834 21.87 13.64 15.21
CA LEU A 834 23.19 13.31 15.75
C LEU A 834 23.63 11.91 15.33
N GLN A 835 22.71 10.95 15.19
CA GLN A 835 23.02 9.64 14.62
C GLN A 835 23.59 9.76 13.20
N HIS A 836 22.97 10.60 12.35
CA HIS A 836 23.52 10.88 11.02
C HIS A 836 24.89 11.61 11.08
N TYR A 837 25.09 12.56 11.99
CA TYR A 837 26.40 13.22 12.13
C TYR A 837 27.51 12.24 12.56
N ALA A 838 27.27 11.43 13.60
CA ALA A 838 28.23 10.43 14.06
C ALA A 838 28.50 9.35 12.99
N ALA A 839 27.49 8.95 12.21
CA ALA A 839 27.68 8.02 11.08
C ALA A 839 28.48 8.64 9.92
N LEU A 840 28.28 9.93 9.63
CA LEU A 840 29.02 10.66 8.59
C LEU A 840 30.48 10.93 9.00
N GLY A 841 30.70 11.37 10.23
CA GLY A 841 32.04 11.61 10.80
C GLY A 841 32.78 10.33 11.22
N ARG A 842 32.06 9.19 11.30
CA ARG A 842 32.53 7.92 11.89
C ARG A 842 33.03 8.08 13.32
N ASP A 843 32.31 8.89 14.09
CA ASP A 843 32.70 9.26 15.44
C ASP A 843 32.53 8.08 16.42
N SER A 844 33.51 7.91 17.31
CA SER A 844 33.44 7.00 18.45
C SER A 844 32.36 7.39 19.47
N VAL A 845 32.04 8.69 19.56
CA VAL A 845 30.95 9.25 20.37
C VAL A 845 29.56 8.85 19.83
N GLY A 846 29.48 8.21 18.65
CA GLY A 846 28.27 7.55 18.14
C GLY A 846 27.65 6.49 19.09
N SER A 847 28.39 6.08 20.12
CA SER A 847 27.92 5.29 21.25
C SER A 847 26.78 5.97 22.02
N LEU A 848 26.88 7.28 22.28
CA LEU A 848 25.89 8.06 23.04
C LEU A 848 24.54 8.18 22.32
N VAL A 849 24.50 7.88 21.02
CA VAL A 849 23.31 7.92 20.17
C VAL A 849 22.94 6.53 19.62
N ASN A 850 23.40 5.47 20.27
CA ASN A 850 23.03 4.07 20.02
C ASN A 850 23.39 3.53 18.61
N ILE A 851 24.47 4.02 17.98
CA ILE A 851 25.00 3.44 16.73
C ILE A 851 25.79 2.15 16.98
N TYR A 852 26.52 2.09 18.10
CA TYR A 852 27.28 0.91 18.51
C TYR A 852 26.50 0.11 19.57
N ASN A 853 26.50 -1.22 19.44
CA ASN A 853 26.06 -2.12 20.51
C ASN A 853 27.10 -2.10 21.64
N LEU A 854 26.92 -1.20 22.60
CA LEU A 854 27.66 -1.20 23.86
C LEU A 854 26.81 -1.81 24.98
N PRO A 855 27.38 -2.70 25.82
CA PRO A 855 26.76 -3.09 27.08
C PRO A 855 26.47 -1.85 27.93
N PHE A 856 25.27 -1.77 28.51
CA PHE A 856 24.75 -0.60 29.22
C PHE A 856 25.72 -0.06 30.29
N CYS A 857 26.45 -0.95 30.97
CA CYS A 857 27.46 -0.61 31.99
C CYS A 857 28.62 0.29 31.49
N LEU A 858 29.00 0.22 30.21
CA LEU A 858 30.12 1.00 29.67
C LEU A 858 29.71 2.43 29.25
N VAL A 859 28.41 2.67 28.99
CA VAL A 859 27.91 4.01 28.65
C VAL A 859 27.98 4.93 29.86
N GLN A 860 27.68 4.39 31.05
CA GLN A 860 27.65 5.17 32.29
C GLN A 860 29.06 5.59 32.76
N SER A 861 30.08 4.75 32.58
CA SER A 861 31.48 5.12 32.86
C SER A 861 32.02 6.15 31.86
N HIS A 862 31.65 6.06 30.58
CA HIS A 862 32.08 7.04 29.57
C HIS A 862 31.40 8.40 29.69
N MET A 863 30.17 8.46 30.23
CA MET A 863 29.52 9.75 30.53
C MET A 863 30.24 10.50 31.66
N GLN A 864 30.72 9.82 32.70
CA GLN A 864 31.48 10.49 33.78
C GLN A 864 32.83 11.05 33.31
N SER A 865 33.48 10.46 32.31
CA SER A 865 34.78 10.93 31.82
C SER A 865 34.72 12.15 30.89
N HIS A 866 33.55 12.51 30.36
CA HIS A 866 33.39 13.57 29.35
C HIS A 866 32.52 14.76 29.78
N ILE A 867 32.12 14.86 31.05
CA ILE A 867 31.41 16.02 31.61
C ILE A 867 32.38 17.16 32.04
N TYR A 868 33.70 16.94 31.90
CA TYR A 868 34.74 17.95 32.12
C TYR A 868 35.45 18.35 30.81
N LEU A 869 34.68 18.89 29.86
CA LEU A 869 35.13 19.67 28.68
C LEU A 869 33.94 20.44 28.08
#